data_AF-A0AAW1SWT8-F1
#
_entry.id   AF-A0AAW1SWT8-F1
#
_cell.length_a   1.000
_cell.length_b   1.000
_cell.length_c   1.000
_cell.angle_alpha   90.00
_cell.angle_beta   90.00
_cell.angle_gamma   90.00
#
_symmetry.space_group_name_H-M   'P 1'
#
loop_
_entity.id
_entity.type
_entity.pdbx_description
1 polymer ?
#
loop_
_entity_poly.entity_id
_entity_poly.type
_entity_poly.pdbx_seq_one_letter_code
_entity_poly.pdbx_strand_id
1 'polypeptide(L)'
;MAPCAQPVQAVIFDLDGTLLDTESLVRSVSAAVLDRHGAKLTPEAEKAAIGRRPLEAWQAVIDSLDVKDVTAQQLFDESEPLLQERWPSAHLLPGAERILVHLHAKGIPVALATSSSRASLQRKLSEGNKRRILEFFQAVTCGDEVAEGKPAPDAFRNIASQLQLDPADCLVFEDAPSGVDSATAAGMRVVVVPSLTNRLAYPAPELDAKSGCCEVLSSLLDFRPAQYGLPPFEDLVCGCVTPMHPPWRLVGTVVKGFGRGSKELGIPTANLDNSALQAVLAETVTGIYCGWASIGASLEVYQMVMSIGWNPFYKNTEKTAEPWILHDFAEDFYGQELRLAVCGYIRPEANFTSLDALIARIHEDARISKSALQDPALMQAQQLCVAATVQLTSMCSADRIMLSTDIWLTSPRICSPAASDSDKLGKPTPSPGPKSQEQVEEDDPTPFFEPLLRSFVLGLGTGVIFESGHVTLRLLSLLWEMGYRQTVDILPSVQEQLAPLFVGDHFAAVGAWFLFYTIEAVAIYSILNQHPHDQQAAAQALRNMKPLPKRMLPSRMQLLKSVLRVFRAPGMQPAMAGMGQPRYSSGRQSFQPQLPQPDFQPPQTLDFREDADSAPPPITSPGMDMFPGFSGPSVEPELSPQQGAWAFVEEEETPEAVPQIHPDRSAPESIPEADEPVMPKPLAKVREEKGLKPGAWDQGGLEKKIMQRAKELRDRRLYLKDFWYAAALSEKVKDKPVAAEVCGEKLVLWRGTDGAVHCINDVCPHRGAPLSLGWMETHNGQQCVVCPYHGWAFDAEGVCQHVPAAENMADRPKQSITEAYAVQEKGGFVWLFYGSKRMPAEERPDIPFVPELVDPAWRPTYGEIEFDCAHWSVFENAIDMAHIHYLHDNSFGNKEQPQIRDMTCKKLAWGVEAKFRLHNKPVNALWEFSKVPEVRVTAKALLPSTSVISFTLGNGLSFITFVNTVPISANKTINRFCLIRSLAADEATAFAKLNPFFNWAGFDIFARKAMLKILGEDKAMVEQLRPQLVLHEAGVRADIPQQRFRALRQEYINLGYGVEPEAPDNRVRIDF
;
A
#
# COMPACT_ATOMS: atom_id res chain seq x y z
N MET A 1 -5.18 51.45 2.57
CA MET A 1 -6.33 52.35 2.43
C MET A 1 -6.88 52.67 3.82
N ALA A 2 -7.90 53.53 3.94
CA ALA A 2 -8.68 53.63 5.19
C ALA A 2 -9.62 52.41 5.31
N PRO A 3 -9.91 51.91 6.52
CA PRO A 3 -10.87 50.81 6.70
C PRO A 3 -12.27 51.22 6.25
N CYS A 4 -13.04 50.27 5.71
CA CYS A 4 -14.37 50.53 5.17
C CYS A 4 -15.35 50.99 6.27
N ALA A 5 -16.21 51.98 5.96
CA ALA A 5 -17.10 52.61 6.94
C ALA A 5 -18.29 51.74 7.39
N GLN A 6 -18.58 50.65 6.67
CA GLN A 6 -19.56 49.63 7.04
C GLN A 6 -18.97 48.23 6.77
N PRO A 7 -19.10 47.27 7.71
CA PRO A 7 -18.64 45.91 7.50
C PRO A 7 -19.42 45.22 6.36
N VAL A 8 -18.83 44.19 5.78
CA VAL A 8 -19.53 43.24 4.90
C VAL A 8 -20.25 42.20 5.77
N GLN A 9 -21.49 41.88 5.43
CA GLN A 9 -22.26 40.82 6.11
C GLN A 9 -22.28 39.50 5.33
N ALA A 10 -22.17 39.52 4.00
CA ALA A 10 -22.13 38.31 3.16
C ALA A 10 -21.17 38.43 1.97
N VAL A 11 -20.68 37.29 1.48
CA VAL A 11 -19.77 37.22 0.33
C VAL A 11 -20.38 36.37 -0.78
N ILE A 12 -20.36 36.90 -2.01
CA ILE A 12 -20.89 36.23 -3.20
C ILE A 12 -19.73 36.04 -4.18
N PHE A 13 -19.66 34.90 -4.86
CA PHE A 13 -18.65 34.61 -5.88
C PHE A 13 -19.33 34.32 -7.23
N ASP A 14 -18.68 34.65 -8.34
CA ASP A 14 -18.86 33.88 -9.59
C ASP A 14 -18.07 32.55 -9.51
N LEU A 15 -18.33 31.65 -10.44
CA LEU A 15 -17.69 30.34 -10.58
C LEU A 15 -16.51 30.37 -11.56
N ASP A 16 -16.69 30.98 -12.74
CA ASP A 16 -15.99 30.65 -13.99
C ASP A 16 -14.94 31.69 -14.37
N GLY A 17 -13.70 31.50 -13.91
CA GLY A 17 -12.65 32.53 -13.93
C GLY A 17 -12.36 33.12 -12.56
N THR A 18 -13.32 33.04 -11.63
CA THR A 18 -13.21 33.51 -10.23
C THR A 18 -12.87 32.39 -9.23
N LEU A 19 -13.59 31.25 -9.26
CA LEU A 19 -13.36 30.13 -8.34
C LEU A 19 -12.76 28.89 -9.02
N LEU A 20 -13.14 28.62 -10.27
CA LEU A 20 -12.61 27.55 -11.11
C LEU A 20 -11.84 28.12 -12.29
N ASP A 21 -10.74 27.46 -12.65
CA ASP A 21 -10.12 27.65 -13.96
C ASP A 21 -10.89 26.84 -15.01
N THR A 22 -11.91 27.48 -15.57
CA THR A 22 -12.60 27.00 -16.78
C THR A 22 -12.10 27.69 -18.05
N GLU A 23 -11.35 28.79 -17.96
CA GLU A 23 -10.76 29.47 -19.12
C GLU A 23 -9.68 28.62 -19.81
N SER A 24 -8.78 27.98 -19.05
CA SER A 24 -7.75 27.09 -19.61
C SER A 24 -8.37 25.90 -20.34
N LEU A 25 -9.48 25.36 -19.84
CA LEU A 25 -10.25 24.32 -20.53
C LEU A 25 -10.90 24.84 -21.81
N VAL A 26 -11.60 25.98 -21.76
CA VAL A 26 -12.21 26.64 -22.94
C VAL A 26 -11.16 26.91 -24.01
N ARG A 27 -9.99 27.43 -23.64
CA ARG A 27 -8.85 27.67 -24.53
C ARG A 27 -8.36 26.36 -25.17
N SER A 28 -8.17 25.31 -24.37
CA SER A 28 -7.68 24.01 -24.84
C SER A 28 -8.62 23.36 -25.87
N VAL A 29 -9.94 23.46 -25.66
CA VAL A 29 -10.94 22.93 -26.60
C VAL A 29 -11.06 23.83 -27.83
N SER A 30 -11.07 25.16 -27.64
CA SER A 30 -11.19 26.10 -28.75
C SER A 30 -10.04 25.97 -29.75
N ALA A 31 -8.80 25.81 -29.26
CA ALA A 31 -7.65 25.50 -30.10
C ALA A 31 -7.81 24.13 -30.81
N ALA A 32 -8.21 23.08 -30.08
CA ALA A 32 -8.37 21.73 -30.62
C ALA A 32 -9.57 21.56 -31.59
N VAL A 33 -10.52 22.49 -31.59
CA VAL A 33 -11.60 22.59 -32.59
C VAL A 33 -11.12 23.39 -33.80
N LEU A 34 -10.49 24.56 -33.60
CA LEU A 34 -9.95 25.38 -34.70
C LEU A 34 -8.90 24.64 -35.55
N ASP A 35 -8.01 23.86 -34.94
CA ASP A 35 -6.99 23.06 -35.65
C ASP A 35 -7.64 22.06 -36.64
N ARG A 36 -8.88 21.59 -36.39
CA ARG A 36 -9.64 20.72 -37.33
C ARG A 36 -10.07 21.46 -38.59
N HIS A 37 -10.39 22.74 -38.43
CA HIS A 37 -10.77 23.67 -39.50
C HIS A 37 -9.55 24.38 -40.12
N GLY A 38 -8.33 23.94 -39.79
CA GLY A 38 -7.07 24.47 -40.32
C GLY A 38 -6.68 25.85 -39.79
N ALA A 39 -7.40 26.37 -38.79
CA ALA A 39 -7.12 27.65 -38.14
C ALA A 39 -6.38 27.44 -36.82
N LYS A 40 -5.59 28.42 -36.38
CA LYS A 40 -4.97 28.41 -35.05
C LYS A 40 -5.48 29.55 -34.20
N LEU A 41 -5.78 29.23 -32.94
CA LEU A 41 -6.17 30.21 -31.95
C LEU A 41 -4.99 31.17 -31.69
N THR A 42 -5.21 32.47 -31.89
CA THR A 42 -4.21 33.53 -31.63
C THR A 42 -4.59 34.38 -30.43
N PRO A 43 -3.65 35.05 -29.76
CA PRO A 43 -3.95 35.98 -28.66
C PRO A 43 -4.91 37.10 -29.05
N GLU A 44 -4.88 37.53 -30.31
CA GLU A 44 -5.81 38.52 -30.87
C GLU A 44 -7.24 37.97 -30.96
N ALA A 45 -7.40 36.73 -31.42
CA ALA A 45 -8.71 36.07 -31.53
C ALA A 45 -9.27 35.67 -30.15
N GLU A 46 -8.42 35.22 -29.23
CA GLU A 46 -8.78 35.03 -27.81
C GLU A 46 -9.28 36.34 -27.20
N LYS A 47 -8.54 37.44 -27.39
CA LYS A 47 -8.96 38.77 -26.93
C LYS A 47 -10.24 39.26 -27.62
N ALA A 48 -10.48 38.87 -28.86
CA ALA A 48 -11.74 39.12 -29.57
C ALA A 48 -12.91 38.29 -29.02
N ALA A 49 -12.66 37.15 -28.36
CA ALA A 49 -13.70 36.31 -27.75
C ALA A 49 -14.20 36.82 -26.38
N ILE A 50 -13.34 37.48 -25.59
CA ILE A 50 -13.60 37.89 -24.19
C ILE A 50 -14.93 38.66 -24.05
N GLY A 51 -15.66 38.36 -22.96
CA GLY A 51 -16.85 39.09 -22.53
C GLY A 51 -18.11 38.89 -23.37
N ARG A 52 -18.09 37.99 -24.36
CA ARG A 52 -19.20 37.69 -25.27
C ARG A 52 -19.92 36.40 -24.90
N ARG A 53 -21.15 36.21 -25.38
CA ARG A 53 -21.86 34.92 -25.26
C ARG A 53 -21.21 33.87 -26.18
N PRO A 54 -21.33 32.54 -25.93
CA PRO A 54 -20.56 31.53 -26.66
C PRO A 54 -20.62 31.60 -28.19
N LEU A 55 -21.79 31.87 -28.78
CA LEU A 55 -21.94 32.04 -30.24
C LEU A 55 -21.35 33.36 -30.76
N GLU A 56 -21.46 34.44 -29.98
CA GLU A 56 -20.87 35.76 -30.30
C GLU A 56 -19.33 35.72 -30.17
N ALA A 57 -18.82 34.96 -29.20
CA ALA A 57 -17.40 34.69 -29.01
C ALA A 57 -16.84 33.87 -30.19
N TRP A 58 -17.52 32.79 -30.59
CA TRP A 58 -17.13 32.01 -31.78
C TRP A 58 -17.20 32.83 -33.07
N GLN A 59 -18.19 33.72 -33.23
CA GLN A 59 -18.23 34.64 -34.38
C GLN A 59 -17.05 35.61 -34.36
N ALA A 60 -16.72 36.21 -33.21
CA ALA A 60 -15.58 37.13 -33.09
C ALA A 60 -14.22 36.42 -33.31
N VAL A 61 -14.11 35.13 -32.98
CA VAL A 61 -12.95 34.29 -33.33
C VAL A 61 -12.86 34.06 -34.85
N ILE A 62 -13.98 33.73 -35.51
CA ILE A 62 -14.05 33.59 -36.97
C ILE A 62 -13.64 34.91 -37.65
N ASP A 63 -14.25 36.03 -37.24
CA ASP A 63 -13.99 37.37 -37.78
C ASP A 63 -12.54 37.81 -37.57
N SER A 64 -11.91 37.44 -36.44
CA SER A 64 -10.52 37.77 -36.13
C SER A 64 -9.48 36.88 -36.82
N LEU A 65 -9.88 35.74 -37.38
CA LEU A 65 -8.99 34.76 -38.02
C LEU A 65 -9.26 34.59 -39.54
N ASP A 66 -10.31 35.22 -40.08
CA ASP A 66 -10.78 35.07 -41.48
C ASP A 66 -11.03 33.59 -41.86
N VAL A 67 -11.57 32.80 -40.90
CA VAL A 67 -11.89 31.38 -41.11
C VAL A 67 -13.08 31.27 -42.06
N LYS A 68 -12.94 30.46 -43.10
CA LYS A 68 -13.94 30.31 -44.16
C LYS A 68 -14.64 28.97 -44.08
N ASP A 69 -15.84 28.94 -44.67
CA ASP A 69 -16.69 27.76 -44.82
C ASP A 69 -17.13 27.07 -43.50
N VAL A 70 -16.97 27.75 -42.35
CA VAL A 70 -17.48 27.35 -41.04
C VAL A 70 -18.28 28.48 -40.39
N THR A 71 -19.28 28.13 -39.58
CA THR A 71 -20.13 29.07 -38.83
C THR A 71 -19.90 28.97 -37.33
N ALA A 72 -20.21 30.05 -36.60
CA ALA A 72 -20.12 30.07 -35.13
C ALA A 72 -20.98 28.97 -34.46
N GLN A 73 -22.10 28.58 -35.07
CA GLN A 73 -22.94 27.48 -34.59
C GLN A 73 -22.22 26.12 -34.73
N GLN A 74 -21.52 25.86 -35.83
CA GLN A 74 -20.78 24.60 -36.00
C GLN A 74 -19.62 24.49 -35.00
N LEU A 75 -18.86 25.57 -34.79
CA LEU A 75 -17.78 25.59 -33.79
C LEU A 75 -18.33 25.42 -32.36
N PHE A 76 -19.50 26.00 -32.07
CA PHE A 76 -20.22 25.78 -30.80
C PHE A 76 -20.66 24.32 -30.64
N ASP A 77 -21.36 23.75 -31.62
CA ASP A 77 -21.88 22.38 -31.59
C ASP A 77 -20.75 21.33 -31.51
N GLU A 78 -19.57 21.62 -32.07
CA GLU A 78 -18.36 20.79 -31.91
C GLU A 78 -17.65 20.95 -30.56
N SER A 79 -17.66 22.15 -29.97
CA SER A 79 -16.93 22.44 -28.73
C SER A 79 -17.72 22.08 -27.46
N GLU A 80 -19.03 22.32 -27.43
CA GLU A 80 -19.90 22.05 -26.28
C GLU A 80 -19.77 20.60 -25.74
N PRO A 81 -19.85 19.50 -26.53
CA PRO A 81 -19.70 18.15 -25.97
C PRO A 81 -18.31 17.90 -25.36
N LEU A 82 -17.25 18.44 -25.96
CA LEU A 82 -15.87 18.33 -25.47
C LEU A 82 -15.65 19.13 -24.16
N LEU A 83 -16.35 20.25 -24.02
CA LEU A 83 -16.38 21.03 -22.78
C LEU A 83 -17.20 20.30 -21.69
N GLN A 84 -18.36 19.74 -22.04
CA GLN A 84 -19.18 18.96 -21.10
C GLN A 84 -18.45 17.72 -20.55
N GLU A 85 -17.60 17.08 -21.36
CA GLU A 85 -16.71 15.99 -20.96
C GLU A 85 -15.56 16.46 -20.04
N ARG A 86 -15.03 17.67 -20.26
CA ARG A 86 -13.87 18.22 -19.52
C ARG A 86 -14.23 19.03 -18.27
N TRP A 87 -15.46 19.51 -18.10
CA TRP A 87 -15.89 20.24 -16.90
C TRP A 87 -15.54 19.55 -15.56
N PRO A 88 -15.59 18.21 -15.41
CA PRO A 88 -15.14 17.54 -14.19
C PRO A 88 -13.65 17.71 -13.87
N SER A 89 -12.77 17.99 -14.84
CA SER A 89 -11.33 18.23 -14.61
C SER A 89 -10.92 19.69 -14.43
N ALA A 90 -11.86 20.65 -14.42
CA ALA A 90 -11.56 22.05 -14.09
C ALA A 90 -10.97 22.17 -12.67
N HIS A 91 -9.88 22.92 -12.48
CA HIS A 91 -9.23 23.05 -11.16
C HIS A 91 -9.78 24.24 -10.36
N LEU A 92 -9.64 24.22 -9.03
CA LEU A 92 -9.93 25.38 -8.17
C LEU A 92 -8.78 26.40 -8.26
N LEU A 93 -9.14 27.68 -8.43
CA LEU A 93 -8.16 28.76 -8.52
C LEU A 93 -7.44 28.99 -7.18
N PRO A 94 -6.14 29.37 -7.17
CA PRO A 94 -5.38 29.49 -5.94
C PRO A 94 -6.02 30.46 -4.94
N GLY A 95 -6.35 29.94 -3.76
CA GLY A 95 -7.04 30.66 -2.68
C GLY A 95 -8.55 30.40 -2.59
N ALA A 96 -9.19 29.83 -3.61
CA ALA A 96 -10.64 29.57 -3.65
C ALA A 96 -11.15 28.70 -2.48
N GLU A 97 -10.59 27.51 -2.29
CA GLU A 97 -11.00 26.62 -1.19
C GLU A 97 -10.73 27.26 0.18
N ARG A 98 -9.60 27.96 0.33
CA ARG A 98 -9.20 28.65 1.57
C ARG A 98 -10.16 29.77 1.97
N ILE A 99 -10.57 30.64 1.02
CA ILE A 99 -11.49 31.73 1.34
C ILE A 99 -12.90 31.22 1.65
N LEU A 100 -13.41 30.27 0.88
CA LEU A 100 -14.75 29.67 1.10
C LEU A 100 -14.84 29.01 2.48
N VAL A 101 -13.83 28.22 2.86
CA VAL A 101 -13.82 27.56 4.17
C VAL A 101 -13.63 28.56 5.30
N HIS A 102 -12.75 29.55 5.17
CA HIS A 102 -12.53 30.55 6.22
C HIS A 102 -13.78 31.41 6.47
N LEU A 103 -14.58 31.69 5.45
CA LEU A 103 -15.85 32.39 5.62
C LEU A 103 -16.91 31.50 6.29
N HIS A 104 -17.06 30.23 5.84
CA HIS A 104 -17.98 29.25 6.42
C HIS A 104 -17.61 28.93 7.89
N ALA A 105 -16.38 28.46 8.13
CA ALA A 105 -15.42 29.10 9.04
C ALA A 105 -15.99 29.92 10.20
N LYS A 106 -16.22 31.20 9.90
CA LYS A 106 -16.58 32.26 10.84
C LYS A 106 -18.07 32.60 10.82
N GLY A 107 -18.87 31.79 10.13
CA GLY A 107 -20.32 31.95 10.01
C GLY A 107 -20.77 33.05 9.06
N ILE A 108 -19.88 33.55 8.20
CA ILE A 108 -20.24 34.53 7.17
C ILE A 108 -21.04 33.80 6.08
N PRO A 109 -22.25 34.27 5.72
CA PRO A 109 -22.97 33.77 4.55
C PRO A 109 -22.12 33.85 3.28
N VAL A 110 -22.01 32.71 2.60
CA VAL A 110 -21.35 32.59 1.30
C VAL A 110 -22.37 32.16 0.26
N ALA A 111 -22.30 32.72 -0.94
CA ALA A 111 -23.22 32.40 -2.03
C ALA A 111 -22.52 32.38 -3.40
N LEU A 112 -23.19 31.78 -4.39
CA LEU A 112 -22.69 31.67 -5.76
C LEU A 112 -23.71 32.26 -6.74
N ALA A 113 -23.28 33.21 -7.58
CA ALA A 113 -24.07 33.76 -8.68
C ALA A 113 -23.29 33.57 -9.98
N THR A 114 -23.68 32.61 -10.82
CA THR A 114 -22.95 32.23 -12.03
C THR A 114 -23.77 32.36 -13.30
N SER A 115 -23.12 32.71 -14.41
CA SER A 115 -23.71 32.64 -15.75
C SER A 115 -23.91 31.21 -16.27
N SER A 116 -23.26 30.21 -15.64
CA SER A 116 -23.46 28.79 -15.98
C SER A 116 -24.88 28.32 -15.67
N SER A 117 -25.41 27.42 -16.49
CA SER A 117 -26.68 26.73 -16.22
C SER A 117 -26.57 25.76 -15.03
N ARG A 118 -27.69 25.43 -14.39
CA ARG A 118 -27.74 24.46 -13.27
C ARG A 118 -27.13 23.10 -13.64
N ALA A 119 -27.33 22.65 -14.89
CA ALA A 119 -26.71 21.42 -15.41
C ALA A 119 -25.19 21.56 -15.65
N SER A 120 -24.72 22.73 -16.09
CA SER A 120 -23.28 23.00 -16.26
C SER A 120 -22.56 23.07 -14.91
N LEU A 121 -23.12 23.80 -13.95
CA LEU A 121 -22.66 23.88 -12.56
C LEU A 121 -22.47 22.48 -11.93
N GLN A 122 -23.46 21.60 -12.10
CA GLN A 122 -23.42 20.25 -11.55
C GLN A 122 -22.27 19.39 -12.12
N ARG A 123 -21.89 19.57 -13.39
CA ARG A 123 -20.73 18.89 -14.00
C ARG A 123 -19.39 19.51 -13.57
N LYS A 124 -19.31 20.84 -13.52
CA LYS A 124 -18.09 21.55 -13.10
C LYS A 124 -17.68 21.19 -11.67
N LEU A 125 -18.65 20.84 -10.82
CA LEU A 125 -18.47 20.53 -9.40
C LEU A 125 -18.81 19.07 -9.02
N SER A 126 -18.81 18.11 -9.97
CA SER A 126 -19.18 16.71 -9.69
C SER A 126 -18.10 15.88 -8.98
N GLU A 127 -16.83 16.27 -9.13
CA GLU A 127 -15.65 15.46 -8.78
C GLU A 127 -14.68 16.18 -7.82
N GLY A 128 -13.85 15.39 -7.11
CA GLY A 128 -12.82 15.88 -6.20
C GLY A 128 -13.33 16.75 -5.05
N ASN A 129 -12.44 17.62 -4.54
CA ASN A 129 -12.76 18.64 -3.53
C ASN A 129 -13.83 19.64 -3.99
N LYS A 130 -14.02 19.85 -5.30
CA LYS A 130 -15.05 20.74 -5.83
C LYS A 130 -16.47 20.37 -5.41
N ARG A 131 -16.76 19.07 -5.25
CA ARG A 131 -18.05 18.60 -4.75
C ARG A 131 -18.34 19.08 -3.32
N ARG A 132 -17.29 19.31 -2.53
CA ARG A 132 -17.38 19.83 -1.16
C ARG A 132 -17.69 21.32 -1.12
N ILE A 133 -17.14 22.13 -2.03
CA ILE A 133 -17.37 23.58 -1.97
C ILE A 133 -18.83 23.98 -2.19
N LEU A 134 -19.62 23.12 -2.87
CA LEU A 134 -21.08 23.24 -2.93
C LEU A 134 -21.76 23.27 -1.55
N GLU A 135 -21.20 22.57 -0.55
CA GLU A 135 -21.75 22.53 0.82
C GLU A 135 -21.55 23.85 1.58
N PHE A 136 -20.73 24.77 1.07
CA PHE A 136 -20.47 26.06 1.72
C PHE A 136 -21.43 27.17 1.27
N PHE A 137 -22.06 27.05 0.10
CA PHE A 137 -22.98 28.06 -0.43
C PHE A 137 -24.37 27.95 0.20
N GLN A 138 -24.82 29.03 0.85
CA GLN A 138 -26.16 29.15 1.43
C GLN A 138 -27.23 29.52 0.39
N ALA A 139 -26.82 30.16 -0.71
CA ALA A 139 -27.66 30.55 -1.84
C ALA A 139 -26.89 30.34 -3.15
N VAL A 140 -27.58 29.84 -4.19
CA VAL A 140 -26.98 29.57 -5.51
C VAL A 140 -27.96 29.91 -6.63
N THR A 141 -27.60 30.88 -7.46
CA THR A 141 -28.35 31.30 -8.64
C THR A 141 -27.55 31.00 -9.91
N CYS A 142 -28.14 30.21 -10.79
CA CYS A 142 -27.59 29.90 -12.11
C CYS A 142 -28.17 30.81 -13.21
N GLY A 143 -27.50 30.88 -14.36
CA GLY A 143 -27.89 31.74 -15.49
C GLY A 143 -29.20 31.33 -16.16
N ASP A 144 -29.66 30.10 -15.96
CA ASP A 144 -30.96 29.55 -16.40
C ASP A 144 -32.11 29.78 -15.40
N GLU A 145 -31.86 30.51 -14.31
CA GLU A 145 -32.82 30.74 -13.21
C GLU A 145 -33.20 32.21 -13.00
N VAL A 146 -32.79 33.09 -13.92
CA VAL A 146 -33.06 34.55 -13.90
C VAL A 146 -33.73 34.99 -15.20
N ALA A 147 -34.50 36.09 -15.14
CA ALA A 147 -35.16 36.64 -16.32
C ALA A 147 -34.18 37.26 -17.31
N GLU A 148 -33.18 37.99 -16.79
CA GLU A 148 -32.05 38.50 -17.57
C GLU A 148 -30.74 38.09 -16.89
N GLY A 149 -29.81 37.51 -17.66
CA GLY A 149 -28.46 37.17 -17.19
C GLY A 149 -27.53 38.38 -17.14
N LYS A 150 -26.34 38.21 -16.54
CA LYS A 150 -25.26 39.23 -16.48
C LYS A 150 -25.04 39.83 -17.88
N PRO A 151 -25.02 41.16 -18.07
CA PRO A 151 -24.86 42.21 -17.06
C PRO A 151 -26.12 42.69 -16.32
N ALA A 152 -27.30 42.09 -16.53
CA ALA A 152 -28.46 42.44 -15.70
C ALA A 152 -28.22 42.07 -14.22
N PRO A 153 -28.70 42.87 -13.25
CA PRO A 153 -28.40 42.70 -11.82
C PRO A 153 -29.15 41.55 -11.14
N ASP A 154 -30.06 40.89 -11.86
CA ASP A 154 -31.01 39.91 -11.37
C ASP A 154 -30.37 38.74 -10.62
N ALA A 155 -29.23 38.23 -11.09
CA ALA A 155 -28.52 37.13 -10.42
C ALA A 155 -28.06 37.51 -9.00
N PHE A 156 -27.45 38.68 -8.84
CA PHE A 156 -26.98 39.17 -7.54
C PHE A 156 -28.14 39.64 -6.65
N ARG A 157 -29.18 40.27 -7.21
CA ARG A 157 -30.40 40.64 -6.47
C ARG A 157 -31.17 39.42 -5.97
N ASN A 158 -31.22 38.33 -6.75
CA ASN A 158 -31.81 37.05 -6.34
C ASN A 158 -31.04 36.46 -5.15
N ILE A 159 -29.70 36.46 -5.17
CA ILE A 159 -28.89 36.05 -4.02
C ILE A 159 -29.13 36.94 -2.79
N ALA A 160 -29.13 38.26 -2.92
CA ALA A 160 -29.43 39.17 -1.80
C ALA A 160 -30.82 38.88 -1.20
N SER A 161 -31.83 38.62 -2.04
CA SER A 161 -33.18 38.26 -1.60
C SER A 161 -33.25 36.87 -0.95
N GLN A 162 -32.44 35.89 -1.37
CA GLN A 162 -32.36 34.57 -0.74
C GLN A 162 -31.68 34.65 0.65
N LEU A 163 -30.62 35.46 0.76
CA LEU A 163 -29.89 35.72 2.01
C LEU A 163 -30.63 36.70 2.96
N GLN A 164 -31.65 37.40 2.46
CA GLN A 164 -32.41 38.43 3.18
C GLN A 164 -31.56 39.62 3.66
N LEU A 165 -30.62 40.07 2.81
CA LEU A 165 -29.70 41.18 3.08
C LEU A 165 -29.89 42.34 2.09
N ASP A 166 -29.48 43.54 2.50
CA ASP A 166 -29.33 44.67 1.58
C ASP A 166 -28.12 44.43 0.66
N PRO A 167 -28.22 44.67 -0.66
CA PRO A 167 -27.06 44.54 -1.56
C PRO A 167 -25.81 45.32 -1.13
N ALA A 168 -25.96 46.46 -0.43
CA ALA A 168 -24.81 47.22 0.08
C ALA A 168 -23.99 46.45 1.14
N ASP A 169 -24.62 45.53 1.88
CA ASP A 169 -23.97 44.66 2.86
C ASP A 169 -23.19 43.49 2.22
N CYS A 170 -23.36 43.25 0.91
CA CYS A 170 -22.69 42.19 0.17
C CYS A 170 -21.34 42.64 -0.42
N LEU A 171 -20.40 41.70 -0.48
CA LEU A 171 -19.15 41.80 -1.25
C LEU A 171 -19.14 40.72 -2.34
N VAL A 172 -18.95 41.12 -3.58
CA VAL A 172 -18.87 40.22 -4.74
C VAL A 172 -17.42 40.01 -5.14
N PHE A 173 -17.04 38.77 -5.44
CA PHE A 173 -15.84 38.41 -6.19
C PHE A 173 -16.22 38.05 -7.63
N GLU A 174 -15.57 38.70 -8.59
CA GLU A 174 -15.88 38.62 -10.02
C GLU A 174 -14.61 38.81 -10.87
N ASP A 175 -14.57 38.21 -12.05
CA ASP A 175 -13.47 38.36 -13.02
C ASP A 175 -13.91 39.08 -14.30
N ALA A 176 -15.20 38.98 -14.68
CA ALA A 176 -15.72 39.46 -15.95
C ALA A 176 -16.38 40.86 -15.84
N PRO A 177 -16.25 41.76 -16.83
CA PRO A 177 -16.81 43.12 -16.74
C PRO A 177 -18.33 43.12 -16.64
N SER A 178 -19.00 42.22 -17.37
CA SER A 178 -20.45 42.04 -17.27
C SER A 178 -20.90 41.54 -15.89
N GLY A 179 -20.03 40.85 -15.15
CA GLY A 179 -20.23 40.48 -13.77
C GLY A 179 -20.08 41.64 -12.80
N VAL A 180 -19.02 42.44 -12.97
CA VAL A 180 -18.81 43.69 -12.23
C VAL A 180 -19.96 44.67 -12.45
N ASP A 181 -20.41 44.85 -13.69
CA ASP A 181 -21.57 45.67 -14.05
C ASP A 181 -22.86 45.17 -13.38
N SER A 182 -23.10 43.85 -13.41
CA SER A 182 -24.27 43.20 -12.79
C SER A 182 -24.30 43.40 -11.27
N ALA A 183 -23.17 43.18 -10.59
CA ALA A 183 -23.03 43.38 -9.15
C ALA A 183 -23.17 44.87 -8.75
N THR A 184 -22.60 45.76 -9.54
CA THR A 184 -22.68 47.22 -9.33
C THR A 184 -24.11 47.73 -9.55
N ALA A 185 -24.79 47.27 -10.60
CA ALA A 185 -26.20 47.55 -10.84
C ALA A 185 -27.14 46.90 -9.80
N ALA A 186 -26.69 45.84 -9.12
CA ALA A 186 -27.39 45.30 -7.94
C ALA A 186 -27.21 46.17 -6.69
N GLY A 187 -26.20 47.05 -6.64
CA GLY A 187 -25.88 47.93 -5.51
C GLY A 187 -24.78 47.39 -4.58
N MET A 188 -24.01 46.40 -5.04
CA MET A 188 -23.02 45.69 -4.23
C MET A 188 -21.60 46.27 -4.37
N ARG A 189 -20.73 45.94 -3.41
CA ARG A 189 -19.29 46.19 -3.48
C ARG A 189 -18.61 45.06 -4.26
N VAL A 190 -17.67 45.37 -5.16
CA VAL A 190 -17.04 44.36 -6.03
C VAL A 190 -15.52 44.33 -5.87
N VAL A 191 -14.97 43.16 -5.56
CA VAL A 191 -13.54 42.83 -5.65
C VAL A 191 -13.32 42.11 -6.97
N VAL A 192 -12.49 42.68 -7.84
CA VAL A 192 -12.20 42.09 -9.16
C VAL A 192 -10.98 41.17 -9.04
N VAL A 193 -11.07 39.96 -9.59
CA VAL A 193 -9.98 38.96 -9.60
C VAL A 193 -9.77 38.48 -11.05
N PRO A 194 -9.06 39.24 -11.90
CA PRO A 194 -8.94 38.90 -13.31
C PRO A 194 -8.28 37.54 -13.52
N SER A 195 -8.92 36.69 -14.33
CA SER A 195 -8.44 35.33 -14.62
C SER A 195 -6.97 35.29 -15.08
N LEU A 196 -6.29 34.21 -14.72
CA LEU A 196 -4.86 33.97 -14.92
C LEU A 196 -4.43 34.10 -16.39
N THR A 197 -5.28 33.62 -17.31
CA THR A 197 -5.09 33.69 -18.77
C THR A 197 -5.32 35.09 -19.34
N ASN A 198 -6.14 35.92 -18.70
CA ASN A 198 -6.67 37.15 -19.26
C ASN A 198 -6.10 38.47 -18.68
N ARG A 199 -5.22 38.40 -17.66
CA ARG A 199 -4.59 39.57 -17.00
C ARG A 199 -3.97 40.63 -17.92
N LEU A 200 -3.49 40.29 -19.12
CA LEU A 200 -2.91 41.24 -20.08
C LEU A 200 -3.92 41.76 -21.13
N ALA A 201 -5.08 41.12 -21.23
CA ALA A 201 -6.14 41.52 -22.16
C ALA A 201 -7.03 42.61 -21.56
N TYR A 202 -7.29 42.53 -20.25
CA TYR A 202 -8.06 43.50 -19.48
C TYR A 202 -7.25 44.79 -19.23
N PRO A 203 -7.73 45.98 -19.61
CA PRO A 203 -7.44 47.15 -18.79
C PRO A 203 -8.06 46.91 -17.41
N ALA A 204 -7.29 47.04 -16.33
CA ALA A 204 -7.89 47.07 -15.00
C ALA A 204 -8.94 48.19 -14.97
N PRO A 205 -10.17 47.95 -14.47
CA PRO A 205 -11.18 49.00 -14.43
C PRO A 205 -10.63 50.20 -13.67
N GLU A 206 -10.80 51.41 -14.22
CA GLU A 206 -10.43 52.62 -13.49
C GLU A 206 -11.17 52.62 -12.15
N LEU A 207 -10.44 52.83 -11.05
CA LEU A 207 -10.98 52.87 -9.68
C LEU A 207 -11.75 54.18 -9.44
N ASP A 208 -12.80 54.37 -10.25
CA ASP A 208 -13.79 55.43 -10.21
C ASP A 208 -14.83 55.10 -9.11
N ALA A 209 -15.27 56.13 -8.38
CA ALA A 209 -16.17 56.00 -7.23
C ALA A 209 -17.64 55.74 -7.60
N LYS A 210 -17.95 55.43 -8.86
CA LYS A 210 -19.28 55.02 -9.36
C LYS A 210 -19.30 53.55 -9.80
N SER A 211 -18.12 52.97 -10.08
CA SER A 211 -17.93 51.64 -10.67
C SER A 211 -18.25 50.44 -9.76
N GLY A 212 -18.60 50.65 -8.48
CA GLY A 212 -18.80 49.58 -7.48
C GLY A 212 -17.54 48.80 -7.08
N CYS A 213 -16.49 48.86 -7.90
CA CYS A 213 -15.19 48.23 -7.67
C CYS A 213 -14.47 48.88 -6.49
N CYS A 214 -14.05 48.06 -5.52
CA CYS A 214 -13.33 48.51 -4.32
C CYS A 214 -11.86 48.06 -4.30
N GLU A 215 -11.51 46.96 -4.96
CA GLU A 215 -10.14 46.44 -5.07
C GLU A 215 -10.02 45.55 -6.32
N VAL A 216 -8.84 45.52 -6.93
CA VAL A 216 -8.48 44.56 -7.98
C VAL A 216 -7.33 43.70 -7.46
N LEU A 217 -7.60 42.42 -7.20
CA LEU A 217 -6.61 41.46 -6.72
C LEU A 217 -5.88 40.79 -7.90
N SER A 218 -4.69 40.26 -7.63
CA SER A 218 -3.99 39.37 -8.57
C SER A 218 -4.39 37.90 -8.37
N SER A 219 -4.84 37.53 -7.17
CA SER A 219 -5.33 36.19 -6.80
C SER A 219 -6.20 36.27 -5.53
N LEU A 220 -7.05 35.26 -5.28
CA LEU A 220 -7.71 35.09 -3.99
C LEU A 220 -6.70 34.88 -2.82
N LEU A 221 -5.44 34.53 -3.11
CA LEU A 221 -4.33 34.53 -2.15
C LEU A 221 -3.99 35.94 -1.61
N ASP A 222 -4.30 36.99 -2.36
CA ASP A 222 -4.04 38.39 -1.99
C ASP A 222 -5.07 38.95 -1.02
N PHE A 223 -6.28 38.39 -0.98
CA PHE A 223 -7.39 38.94 -0.21
C PHE A 223 -7.04 39.05 1.29
N ARG A 224 -7.46 40.15 1.92
CA ARG A 224 -7.26 40.39 3.36
C ARG A 224 -8.61 40.77 4.00
N PRO A 225 -9.38 39.79 4.53
CA PRO A 225 -10.75 39.97 5.01
C PRO A 225 -10.97 41.18 5.93
N ALA A 226 -10.01 41.46 6.81
CA ALA A 226 -10.07 42.55 7.78
C ALA A 226 -10.22 43.96 7.16
N GLN A 227 -9.82 44.17 5.90
CA GLN A 227 -10.05 45.46 5.20
C GLN A 227 -11.55 45.76 5.01
N TYR A 228 -12.37 44.70 4.95
CA TYR A 228 -13.81 44.72 4.67
C TYR A 228 -14.67 44.53 5.93
N GLY A 229 -14.05 44.53 7.12
CA GLY A 229 -14.71 44.19 8.38
C GLY A 229 -14.96 42.69 8.58
N LEU A 230 -14.53 41.83 7.65
CA LEU A 230 -14.63 40.38 7.77
C LEU A 230 -13.51 39.83 8.68
N PRO A 231 -13.73 38.71 9.41
CA PRO A 231 -12.72 38.17 10.32
C PRO A 231 -11.42 37.79 9.59
N PRO A 232 -10.23 38.13 10.14
CA PRO A 232 -8.95 37.83 9.49
C PRO A 232 -8.67 36.32 9.41
N PHE A 233 -7.87 35.93 8.43
CA PHE A 233 -7.32 34.57 8.32
C PHE A 233 -6.46 34.22 9.54
N GLU A 234 -6.64 33.02 10.10
CA GLU A 234 -5.95 32.54 11.31
C GLU A 234 -4.76 31.61 11.03
N ASP A 235 -4.54 31.23 9.77
CA ASP A 235 -3.48 30.33 9.28
C ASP A 235 -2.22 31.07 8.78
N LEU A 236 -2.16 32.40 8.92
CA LEU A 236 -1.05 33.22 8.42
C LEU A 236 0.23 33.06 9.24
N VAL A 237 1.19 32.30 8.72
CA VAL A 237 2.52 32.14 9.31
C VAL A 237 3.25 33.49 9.30
N CYS A 238 3.87 33.83 10.44
CA CYS A 238 4.46 35.15 10.71
C CYS A 238 3.51 36.34 10.44
N GLY A 239 2.19 36.12 10.47
CA GLY A 239 1.16 37.16 10.24
C GLY A 239 1.05 37.66 8.81
N CYS A 240 1.80 37.11 7.85
CA CYS A 240 1.80 37.58 6.46
C CYS A 240 1.96 36.49 5.39
N VAL A 241 2.55 35.34 5.72
CA VAL A 241 2.74 34.23 4.77
C VAL A 241 1.50 33.34 4.78
N THR A 242 0.87 33.18 3.63
CA THR A 242 -0.19 32.18 3.41
C THR A 242 0.49 30.82 3.17
N PRO A 243 0.23 29.77 3.99
CA PRO A 243 0.74 28.42 3.73
C PRO A 243 0.20 27.86 2.43
N MET A 244 1.02 27.07 1.74
CA MET A 244 0.64 26.38 0.50
C MET A 244 0.54 24.89 0.75
N HIS A 245 -0.65 24.35 0.52
CA HIS A 245 -0.98 22.96 0.83
C HIS A 245 -1.67 22.29 -0.37
N PRO A 246 -1.06 21.23 -0.94
CA PRO A 246 0.31 20.77 -0.69
C PRO A 246 1.38 21.78 -1.18
N PRO A 247 2.62 21.70 -0.66
CA PRO A 247 3.77 22.43 -1.22
C PRO A 247 4.05 22.01 -2.67
N TRP A 248 4.44 22.96 -3.53
CA TRP A 248 4.83 22.66 -4.92
C TRP A 248 6.27 22.18 -4.99
N ARG A 249 6.53 21.13 -5.78
CA ARG A 249 7.87 20.67 -6.15
C ARG A 249 8.22 21.19 -7.53
N LEU A 250 9.34 21.91 -7.68
CA LEU A 250 9.87 22.36 -8.97
C LEU A 250 11.29 21.84 -9.16
N VAL A 251 11.62 21.35 -10.36
CA VAL A 251 12.95 20.81 -10.69
C VAL A 251 13.40 21.33 -12.05
N GLY A 252 14.56 21.96 -12.10
CA GLY A 252 15.13 22.49 -13.35
C GLY A 252 16.64 22.70 -13.26
N THR A 253 17.28 22.91 -14.40
CA THR A 253 18.71 23.22 -14.49
C THR A 253 18.93 24.71 -14.23
N VAL A 254 19.96 25.06 -13.44
CA VAL A 254 20.30 26.46 -13.15
C VAL A 254 21.01 27.08 -14.37
N VAL A 255 20.42 28.14 -14.93
CA VAL A 255 20.91 28.86 -16.12
C VAL A 255 21.38 30.27 -15.80
N LYS A 256 22.19 30.85 -16.70
CA LYS A 256 22.63 32.24 -16.60
C LYS A 256 21.50 33.19 -16.98
N GLY A 257 20.85 33.78 -15.98
CA GLY A 257 19.91 34.89 -16.18
C GLY A 257 20.59 36.18 -16.65
N PHE A 258 19.80 37.24 -16.86
CA PHE A 258 20.21 38.52 -17.48
C PHE A 258 21.20 39.37 -16.64
N GLY A 259 21.81 38.83 -15.58
CA GLY A 259 22.92 39.43 -14.84
C GLY A 259 22.56 40.54 -13.84
N ARG A 260 21.33 41.07 -13.84
CA ARG A 260 20.93 42.18 -12.95
C ARG A 260 20.97 41.81 -11.47
N GLY A 261 20.46 40.63 -11.08
CA GLY A 261 20.40 40.21 -9.68
C GLY A 261 21.75 40.33 -8.95
N SER A 262 22.76 39.62 -9.43
CA SER A 262 24.07 39.58 -8.76
C SER A 262 24.94 40.83 -8.97
N LYS A 263 24.74 41.61 -10.05
CA LYS A 263 25.61 42.78 -10.37
C LYS A 263 25.00 44.15 -10.07
N GLU A 264 23.67 44.30 -10.13
CA GLU A 264 22.98 45.57 -9.87
C GLU A 264 22.25 45.58 -8.53
N LEU A 265 21.76 44.42 -8.05
CA LEU A 265 20.94 44.31 -6.83
C LEU A 265 21.67 43.66 -5.64
N GLY A 266 22.81 43.00 -5.86
CA GLY A 266 23.52 42.23 -4.83
C GLY A 266 22.82 40.92 -4.41
N ILE A 267 21.87 40.44 -5.22
CA ILE A 267 20.97 39.32 -4.91
C ILE A 267 21.19 38.19 -5.95
N PRO A 268 21.95 37.13 -5.62
CA PRO A 268 22.25 36.04 -6.55
C PRO A 268 21.04 35.12 -6.75
N THR A 269 20.33 35.27 -7.87
CA THR A 269 19.22 34.39 -8.26
C THR A 269 19.68 33.19 -9.08
N ALA A 270 19.26 31.99 -8.67
CA ALA A 270 19.53 30.73 -9.36
C ALA A 270 18.42 30.39 -10.36
N ASN A 271 18.30 31.25 -11.39
CA ASN A 271 17.30 31.16 -12.46
C ASN A 271 17.21 29.74 -13.05
N LEU A 272 16.00 29.18 -13.12
CA LEU A 272 15.75 27.87 -13.72
C LEU A 272 15.57 27.96 -15.24
N ASP A 273 15.91 26.89 -15.96
CA ASP A 273 15.51 26.77 -17.38
C ASP A 273 13.97 26.69 -17.50
N ASN A 274 13.40 27.67 -18.20
CA ASN A 274 11.97 27.75 -18.50
C ASN A 274 11.47 26.56 -19.34
N SER A 275 12.31 25.95 -20.18
CA SER A 275 11.86 25.00 -21.22
C SER A 275 11.03 23.82 -20.69
N ALA A 276 11.34 23.36 -19.47
CA ALA A 276 10.66 22.25 -18.80
C ALA A 276 9.65 22.69 -17.72
N LEU A 277 9.41 23.99 -17.57
CA LEU A 277 8.58 24.60 -16.52
C LEU A 277 7.47 25.53 -17.06
N GLN A 278 7.56 25.97 -18.32
CA GLN A 278 6.64 26.90 -18.99
C GLN A 278 5.15 26.58 -18.73
N ALA A 279 4.73 25.32 -18.91
CA ALA A 279 3.34 24.90 -18.79
C ALA A 279 2.73 25.25 -17.43
N VAL A 280 3.47 25.03 -16.33
CA VAL A 280 2.99 25.37 -14.99
C VAL A 280 3.27 26.81 -14.59
N LEU A 281 4.38 27.41 -15.02
CA LEU A 281 4.58 28.84 -14.76
C LEU A 281 3.45 29.65 -15.41
N ALA A 282 2.97 29.27 -16.60
CA ALA A 282 1.81 29.85 -17.25
C ALA A 282 0.55 29.84 -16.35
N GLU A 283 0.22 28.72 -15.71
CA GLU A 283 -0.92 28.58 -14.79
C GLU A 283 -0.65 29.12 -13.36
N THR A 284 0.61 29.39 -13.01
CA THR A 284 0.99 29.84 -11.66
C THR A 284 0.64 31.32 -11.42
N VAL A 285 0.05 31.64 -10.27
CA VAL A 285 -0.12 33.01 -9.76
C VAL A 285 1.24 33.72 -9.66
N THR A 286 1.33 34.97 -10.12
CA THR A 286 2.58 35.73 -9.93
C THR A 286 2.66 36.36 -8.53
N GLY A 287 3.88 36.44 -7.99
CA GLY A 287 4.14 36.92 -6.64
C GLY A 287 5.45 36.40 -6.06
N ILE A 288 5.65 36.65 -4.77
CA ILE A 288 6.83 36.23 -4.02
C ILE A 288 6.48 35.08 -3.08
N TYR A 289 7.34 34.07 -3.09
CA TYR A 289 7.16 32.77 -2.45
C TYR A 289 8.32 32.45 -1.51
N CYS A 290 8.10 31.59 -0.52
CA CYS A 290 9.15 30.99 0.31
C CYS A 290 9.15 29.47 0.23
N GLY A 291 10.31 28.86 0.46
CA GLY A 291 10.43 27.40 0.50
C GLY A 291 11.84 26.90 0.75
N TRP A 292 12.07 25.67 0.32
CA TRP A 292 13.33 24.95 0.49
C TRP A 292 14.00 24.69 -0.86
N ALA A 293 15.33 24.52 -0.87
CA ALA A 293 16.14 24.31 -2.07
C ALA A 293 17.28 23.31 -1.81
N SER A 294 17.55 22.40 -2.74
CA SER A 294 18.77 21.55 -2.77
C SER A 294 19.39 21.51 -4.17
N ILE A 295 20.72 21.43 -4.24
CA ILE A 295 21.51 21.56 -5.48
C ILE A 295 22.22 20.25 -5.82
N GLY A 296 22.14 19.80 -7.08
CA GLY A 296 22.85 18.64 -7.61
C GLY A 296 22.58 17.37 -6.81
N ALA A 297 23.61 16.56 -6.56
CA ALA A 297 23.52 15.36 -5.73
C ALA A 297 23.55 15.64 -4.20
N SER A 298 23.50 16.91 -3.77
CA SER A 298 23.60 17.24 -2.35
C SER A 298 22.34 16.86 -1.56
N LEU A 299 22.57 16.34 -0.35
CA LEU A 299 21.55 16.12 0.68
C LEU A 299 21.30 17.38 1.53
N GLU A 300 22.12 18.42 1.39
CA GLU A 300 21.90 19.70 2.07
C GLU A 300 20.70 20.44 1.50
N VAL A 301 19.89 21.02 2.39
CA VAL A 301 18.68 21.76 2.03
C VAL A 301 18.70 23.14 2.68
N TYR A 302 18.67 24.16 1.84
CA TYR A 302 18.73 25.57 2.21
C TYR A 302 17.35 26.21 2.21
N GLN A 303 17.16 27.27 3.00
CA GLN A 303 16.00 28.16 2.89
C GLN A 303 16.10 29.00 1.61
N MET A 304 14.98 29.28 0.94
CA MET A 304 14.93 30.14 -0.24
C MET A 304 13.72 31.08 -0.24
N VAL A 305 13.88 32.22 -0.92
CA VAL A 305 12.79 33.11 -1.35
C VAL A 305 12.79 33.14 -2.88
N MET A 306 11.63 33.20 -3.52
CA MET A 306 11.52 33.11 -4.97
C MET A 306 10.50 34.10 -5.52
N SER A 307 10.86 34.78 -6.61
CA SER A 307 9.88 35.51 -7.43
C SER A 307 9.35 34.59 -8.53
N ILE A 308 8.04 34.60 -8.76
CA ILE A 308 7.44 34.11 -10.00
C ILE A 308 6.72 35.29 -10.64
N GLY A 309 7.12 35.68 -11.85
CA GLY A 309 6.70 36.96 -12.44
C GLY A 309 6.84 37.00 -13.95
N TRP A 310 6.32 38.07 -14.55
CA TRP A 310 6.57 38.39 -15.96
C TRP A 310 7.78 39.32 -16.07
N ASN A 311 8.51 39.28 -17.20
CA ASN A 311 9.61 40.22 -17.44
C ASN A 311 9.23 41.30 -18.48
N PRO A 312 8.62 42.43 -18.06
CA PRO A 312 8.16 43.49 -18.96
C PRO A 312 9.32 44.26 -19.61
N PHE A 313 10.51 44.27 -19.01
CA PHE A 313 11.65 45.08 -19.49
C PHE A 313 12.26 44.54 -20.79
N TYR A 314 12.12 43.23 -21.05
CA TYR A 314 12.62 42.55 -22.25
C TYR A 314 11.49 42.11 -23.21
N LYS A 315 10.23 42.43 -22.90
CA LYS A 315 9.01 41.97 -23.60
C LYS A 315 8.87 40.44 -23.66
N ASN A 316 9.21 39.74 -22.57
CA ASN A 316 9.05 38.27 -22.53
C ASN A 316 7.57 37.88 -22.69
N THR A 317 7.32 36.87 -23.51
CA THR A 317 6.02 36.21 -23.70
C THR A 317 5.71 35.16 -22.63
N GLU A 318 6.59 35.04 -21.62
CA GLU A 318 6.61 33.96 -20.63
C GLU A 318 6.93 34.51 -19.24
N LYS A 319 6.48 33.77 -18.21
CA LYS A 319 6.86 33.99 -16.81
C LYS A 319 8.20 33.31 -16.50
N THR A 320 8.96 33.86 -15.55
CA THR A 320 10.20 33.28 -15.01
C THR A 320 10.02 32.88 -13.55
N ALA A 321 10.81 31.89 -13.09
CA ALA A 321 10.96 31.53 -11.69
C ALA A 321 12.40 31.85 -11.24
N GLU A 322 12.52 32.78 -10.29
CA GLU A 322 13.79 33.39 -9.90
C GLU A 322 14.04 33.16 -8.39
N PRO A 323 14.56 31.99 -8.00
CA PRO A 323 14.85 31.66 -6.61
C PRO A 323 16.17 32.29 -6.15
N TRP A 324 16.14 32.98 -5.02
CA TRP A 324 17.31 33.35 -4.25
C TRP A 324 17.46 32.38 -3.07
N ILE A 325 18.48 31.53 -3.15
CA ILE A 325 18.86 30.62 -2.07
C ILE A 325 19.57 31.44 -0.98
N LEU A 326 19.12 31.33 0.26
CA LEU A 326 19.52 32.26 1.34
C LEU A 326 20.79 31.81 2.09
N HIS A 327 21.78 31.35 1.32
CA HIS A 327 23.08 30.82 1.72
C HIS A 327 24.18 31.38 0.80
N ASP A 328 25.37 31.61 1.34
CA ASP A 328 26.50 32.22 0.63
C ASP A 328 27.43 31.14 0.04
N PHE A 329 27.31 30.90 -1.27
CA PHE A 329 28.14 29.91 -1.99
C PHE A 329 29.48 30.51 -2.43
N ALA A 330 30.55 29.71 -2.38
CA ALA A 330 31.89 30.14 -2.79
C ALA A 330 32.08 30.20 -4.32
N GLU A 331 31.27 29.47 -5.09
CA GLU A 331 31.37 29.37 -6.56
C GLU A 331 29.96 29.35 -7.22
N ASP A 332 29.88 29.78 -8.48
CA ASP A 332 28.67 29.74 -9.30
C ASP A 332 28.31 28.28 -9.71
N PHE A 333 27.08 27.84 -9.43
CA PHE A 333 26.61 26.47 -9.72
C PHE A 333 25.73 26.34 -10.98
N TYR A 334 26.01 27.11 -12.04
CA TYR A 334 25.31 26.98 -13.32
C TYR A 334 25.46 25.57 -13.93
N GLY A 335 24.40 25.06 -14.55
CA GLY A 335 24.35 23.71 -15.11
C GLY A 335 24.03 22.60 -14.10
N GLN A 336 23.98 22.90 -12.80
CA GLN A 336 23.48 21.96 -11.79
C GLN A 336 21.95 21.87 -11.82
N GLU A 337 21.41 20.73 -11.40
CA GLU A 337 19.99 20.61 -11.07
C GLU A 337 19.70 21.37 -9.76
N LEU A 338 18.61 22.14 -9.74
CA LEU A 338 18.05 22.76 -8.54
C LEU A 338 16.64 22.22 -8.30
N ARG A 339 16.43 21.65 -7.12
CA ARG A 339 15.14 21.12 -6.65
C ARG A 339 14.57 22.01 -5.57
N LEU A 340 13.37 22.52 -5.79
CA LEU A 340 12.67 23.44 -4.90
C LEU A 340 11.43 22.79 -4.29
N ALA A 341 11.12 23.13 -3.05
CA ALA A 341 9.86 22.83 -2.37
C ALA A 341 9.22 24.13 -1.87
N VAL A 342 8.30 24.68 -2.66
CA VAL A 342 7.61 25.95 -2.43
C VAL A 342 6.44 25.72 -1.47
N CYS A 343 6.47 26.32 -0.28
CA CYS A 343 5.50 26.00 0.79
C CYS A 343 4.76 27.23 1.36
N GLY A 344 5.09 28.45 0.97
CA GLY A 344 4.35 29.64 1.39
C GLY A 344 4.34 30.75 0.34
N TYR A 345 3.22 31.48 0.29
CA TYR A 345 3.02 32.68 -0.51
C TYR A 345 3.13 33.92 0.39
N ILE A 346 4.01 34.86 0.05
CA ILE A 346 4.28 36.06 0.88
C ILE A 346 3.40 37.23 0.43
N ARG A 347 3.40 37.55 -0.86
CA ARG A 347 2.76 38.75 -1.42
C ARG A 347 2.67 38.69 -2.95
N PRO A 348 1.82 39.52 -3.58
CA PRO A 348 1.88 39.73 -5.04
C PRO A 348 3.13 40.52 -5.45
N GLU A 349 3.38 40.54 -6.77
CA GLU A 349 4.33 41.46 -7.39
C GLU A 349 3.92 42.92 -7.12
N ALA A 350 4.90 43.83 -7.11
CA ALA A 350 4.66 45.24 -6.84
C ALA A 350 5.62 46.13 -7.64
N ASN A 351 5.15 47.30 -8.06
CA ASN A 351 5.99 48.33 -8.67
C ASN A 351 6.61 49.22 -7.58
N PHE A 352 7.88 49.59 -7.74
CA PHE A 352 8.62 50.41 -6.78
C PHE A 352 9.08 51.72 -7.41
N THR A 353 9.08 52.80 -6.62
CA THR A 353 9.46 54.15 -7.07
C THR A 353 10.98 54.38 -7.12
N SER A 354 11.78 53.47 -6.57
CA SER A 354 13.25 53.52 -6.60
C SER A 354 13.86 52.12 -6.48
N LEU A 355 15.13 52.01 -6.88
CA LEU A 355 15.90 50.77 -6.78
C LEU A 355 16.09 50.34 -5.31
N ASP A 356 16.38 51.29 -4.43
CA ASP A 356 16.58 51.04 -3.00
C ASP A 356 15.31 50.48 -2.33
N ALA A 357 14.13 50.95 -2.74
CA ALA A 357 12.85 50.45 -2.23
C ALA A 357 12.57 49.00 -2.67
N LEU A 358 12.97 48.63 -3.89
CA LEU A 358 12.92 47.25 -4.38
C LEU A 358 13.90 46.36 -3.61
N ILE A 359 15.17 46.76 -3.49
CA ILE A 359 16.21 46.02 -2.75
C ILE A 359 15.79 45.81 -1.29
N ALA A 360 15.38 46.87 -0.59
CA ALA A 360 14.90 46.79 0.78
C ALA A 360 13.70 45.82 0.92
N ARG A 361 12.78 45.78 -0.05
CA ARG A 361 11.66 44.84 -0.03
C ARG A 361 12.09 43.39 -0.30
N ILE A 362 13.07 43.13 -1.15
CA ILE A 362 13.57 41.75 -1.37
C ILE A 362 14.28 41.24 -0.10
N HIS A 363 15.03 42.09 0.60
CA HIS A 363 15.58 41.73 1.92
C HIS A 363 14.50 41.55 3.01
N GLU A 364 13.40 42.29 2.95
CA GLU A 364 12.21 42.06 3.79
C GLU A 364 11.61 40.67 3.52
N ASP A 365 11.35 40.33 2.25
CA ASP A 365 10.79 39.05 1.82
C ASP A 365 11.71 37.86 2.19
N ALA A 366 13.03 38.04 2.09
CA ALA A 366 14.02 37.06 2.54
C ALA A 366 13.99 36.86 4.07
N ARG A 367 13.84 37.94 4.87
CA ARG A 367 13.75 37.82 6.33
C ARG A 367 12.45 37.15 6.77
N ILE A 368 11.34 37.50 6.12
CA ILE A 368 10.04 36.82 6.29
C ILE A 368 10.19 35.33 5.97
N SER A 369 10.83 34.99 4.85
CA SER A 369 11.12 33.58 4.48
C SER A 369 11.91 32.84 5.57
N LYS A 370 13.02 33.41 6.06
CA LYS A 370 13.84 32.76 7.11
C LYS A 370 13.05 32.50 8.40
N SER A 371 12.14 33.41 8.77
CA SER A 371 11.28 33.27 9.95
C SER A 371 10.12 32.29 9.73
N ALA A 372 9.44 32.36 8.58
CA ALA A 372 8.30 31.51 8.27
C ALA A 372 8.69 30.04 8.10
N LEU A 373 9.87 29.78 7.53
CA LEU A 373 10.41 28.42 7.35
C LEU A 373 10.91 27.79 8.66
N GLN A 374 10.82 28.47 9.81
CA GLN A 374 10.97 27.87 11.14
C GLN A 374 9.65 27.34 11.72
N ASP A 375 8.50 27.67 11.10
CA ASP A 375 7.20 27.17 11.54
C ASP A 375 7.05 25.67 11.20
N PRO A 376 6.60 24.81 12.15
CA PRO A 376 6.38 23.39 11.90
C PRO A 376 5.47 23.05 10.71
N ALA A 377 4.56 23.95 10.29
CA ALA A 377 3.72 23.77 9.12
C ALA A 377 4.51 23.88 7.79
N LEU A 378 5.55 24.70 7.75
CA LEU A 378 6.37 24.93 6.55
C LEU A 378 7.69 24.12 6.57
N MET A 379 8.19 23.78 7.76
CA MET A 379 9.43 23.01 7.93
C MET A 379 9.33 21.58 7.36
N GLN A 380 8.14 20.96 7.41
CA GLN A 380 7.93 19.60 6.86
C GLN A 380 8.22 19.50 5.34
N ALA A 381 8.06 20.60 4.59
CA ALA A 381 8.32 20.64 3.15
C ALA A 381 9.81 20.44 2.79
N GLN A 382 10.74 20.61 3.74
CA GLN A 382 12.19 20.43 3.54
C GLN A 382 12.53 19.03 2.97
N GLN A 383 11.76 18.01 3.34
CA GLN A 383 11.97 16.62 2.92
C GLN A 383 11.78 16.41 1.41
N LEU A 384 10.96 17.25 0.75
CA LEU A 384 10.65 17.15 -0.69
C LEU A 384 11.85 17.51 -1.60
N CYS A 385 12.83 18.26 -1.07
CA CYS A 385 14.10 18.53 -1.76
C CYS A 385 15.05 17.32 -1.75
N VAL A 386 15.08 16.57 -0.64
CA VAL A 386 16.01 15.42 -0.41
C VAL A 386 15.59 14.17 -1.19
N ALA A 387 14.28 14.02 -1.45
CA ALA A 387 13.64 12.86 -2.08
C ALA A 387 13.91 12.69 -3.60
N ALA A 388 15.15 12.94 -4.04
CA ALA A 388 15.63 12.71 -5.42
C ALA A 388 17.01 12.03 -5.47
N THR A 389 17.68 11.82 -4.33
CA THR A 389 19.05 11.26 -4.29
C THR A 389 19.10 9.74 -4.49
N VAL A 390 17.96 9.12 -4.86
CA VAL A 390 17.86 7.74 -5.32
C VAL A 390 17.33 7.76 -6.76
N GLN A 391 18.27 7.63 -7.71
CA GLN A 391 18.10 7.39 -9.15
C GLN A 391 17.28 8.40 -9.96
N LEU A 392 17.96 9.11 -10.87
CA LEU A 392 17.36 9.89 -11.96
C LEU A 392 18.06 9.58 -13.29
N THR A 393 17.46 8.70 -14.09
CA THR A 393 17.68 8.59 -15.54
C THR A 393 16.36 8.22 -16.23
N SER A 394 16.05 8.89 -17.34
CA SER A 394 14.81 8.78 -18.15
C SER A 394 13.47 9.00 -17.41
N MET A 395 13.01 10.25 -17.40
CA MET A 395 11.57 10.58 -17.36
C MET A 395 11.15 11.25 -18.68
N CYS A 396 9.87 11.14 -19.03
CA CYS A 396 9.28 11.86 -20.16
C CYS A 396 9.05 13.35 -19.81
N SER A 397 8.78 14.20 -20.81
CA SER A 397 8.59 15.64 -20.62
C SER A 397 7.20 16.04 -20.11
N ALA A 398 6.30 15.09 -19.84
CA ALA A 398 4.94 15.35 -19.38
C ALA A 398 4.80 15.39 -17.84
N ASP A 399 5.51 14.52 -17.13
CA ASP A 399 5.22 14.22 -15.71
C ASP A 399 5.84 15.20 -14.70
N ARG A 400 6.38 16.34 -15.16
CA ARG A 400 7.20 17.20 -14.29
C ARG A 400 6.43 18.01 -13.25
N ILE A 401 5.16 18.32 -13.48
CA ILE A 401 4.35 19.04 -12.47
C ILE A 401 2.85 18.70 -12.58
N MET A 402 2.27 18.19 -11.49
CA MET A 402 0.93 18.51 -10.93
C MET A 402 0.66 17.53 -9.79
N LEU A 403 0.82 17.94 -8.52
CA LEU A 403 0.51 17.11 -7.35
C LEU A 403 -0.21 17.95 -6.27
N SER A 404 -1.49 18.19 -6.51
CA SER A 404 -2.45 18.84 -5.60
C SER A 404 -3.87 18.45 -6.06
N THR A 405 -4.88 18.21 -5.24
CA THR A 405 -5.14 18.59 -3.83
C THR A 405 -5.99 17.51 -3.13
N ASP A 406 -5.63 17.00 -1.95
CA ASP A 406 -6.60 16.25 -1.10
C ASP A 406 -6.21 16.09 0.41
N ILE A 407 -5.53 17.09 0.99
CA ILE A 407 -5.20 17.11 2.42
C ILE A 407 -5.56 18.48 3.01
N TRP A 408 -6.02 18.49 4.28
CA TRP A 408 -6.36 19.66 5.11
C TRP A 408 -7.70 20.35 4.85
N LEU A 409 -8.78 19.90 5.49
CA LEU A 409 -9.95 20.75 5.86
C LEU A 409 -10.85 20.07 6.91
N THR A 410 -11.01 20.63 8.12
CA THR A 410 -12.03 20.16 9.10
C THR A 410 -12.67 21.30 9.91
N SER A 411 -13.98 21.17 10.19
CA SER A 411 -14.83 22.10 10.99
C SER A 411 -15.10 23.47 10.34
N PRO A 412 -16.09 24.26 10.81
CA PRO A 412 -17.19 24.00 11.75
C PRO A 412 -18.57 23.92 11.05
N ARG A 413 -19.67 23.89 11.83
CA ARG A 413 -21.06 23.94 11.33
C ARG A 413 -21.83 25.09 12.00
N ILE A 414 -22.73 25.74 11.26
CA ILE A 414 -23.88 26.51 11.78
C ILE A 414 -25.17 25.72 11.50
N CYS A 415 -26.30 26.04 12.16
CA CYS A 415 -27.48 25.17 12.25
C CYS A 415 -28.82 25.82 11.88
N SER A 416 -29.69 25.00 11.27
CA SER A 416 -31.17 25.04 11.32
C SER A 416 -31.89 26.11 10.46
N PRO A 417 -33.20 25.97 10.15
CA PRO A 417 -34.17 24.96 10.65
C PRO A 417 -34.97 24.13 9.60
N ALA A 418 -35.65 23.12 10.15
CA ALA A 418 -36.34 21.97 9.54
C ALA A 418 -37.65 22.20 8.75
N ALA A 419 -37.95 21.23 7.86
CA ALA A 419 -39.28 20.67 7.51
C ALA A 419 -39.08 19.35 6.71
N SER A 420 -39.99 18.37 6.62
CA SER A 420 -41.05 17.87 7.53
C SER A 420 -41.52 16.47 7.06
N ASP A 421 -42.07 15.66 7.97
CA ASP A 421 -42.50 14.24 7.84
C ASP A 421 -43.08 13.72 6.49
N SER A 422 -42.78 12.46 6.14
CA SER A 422 -43.73 11.32 6.36
C SER A 422 -43.33 9.97 5.71
N ASP A 423 -43.71 8.87 6.38
CA ASP A 423 -44.15 7.53 5.92
C ASP A 423 -43.51 6.76 4.72
N LYS A 424 -43.57 5.43 4.59
CA LYS A 424 -43.71 4.21 5.45
C LYS A 424 -43.61 2.98 4.47
N LEU A 425 -43.69 1.73 4.96
CA LEU A 425 -43.55 0.46 4.23
C LEU A 425 -42.11 0.19 3.70
N GLY A 426 -41.67 -1.06 3.49
CA GLY A 426 -42.25 -2.36 3.87
C GLY A 426 -41.36 -3.52 3.39
N LYS A 427 -41.06 -4.51 4.24
CA LYS A 427 -40.21 -5.68 3.89
C LYS A 427 -41.04 -6.91 3.51
N PRO A 428 -40.69 -7.65 2.45
CA PRO A 428 -41.05 -9.06 2.27
C PRO A 428 -39.86 -10.01 2.54
N THR A 429 -40.16 -11.23 2.96
CA THR A 429 -39.21 -12.36 3.11
C THR A 429 -39.39 -13.38 1.96
N PRO A 430 -38.35 -14.14 1.57
CA PRO A 430 -38.39 -15.01 0.40
C PRO A 430 -39.07 -16.37 0.65
N SER A 431 -39.49 -17.03 -0.44
CA SER A 431 -40.04 -18.40 -0.49
C SER A 431 -39.51 -19.17 -1.72
N PRO A 432 -39.41 -20.52 -1.70
CA PRO A 432 -38.49 -21.25 -2.61
C PRO A 432 -39.14 -22.07 -3.76
N GLY A 433 -38.32 -22.38 -4.78
CA GLY A 433 -38.56 -23.42 -5.81
C GLY A 433 -38.84 -22.88 -7.22
N PRO A 434 -38.78 -23.72 -8.28
CA PRO A 434 -38.50 -25.16 -8.33
C PRO A 434 -37.17 -25.51 -9.06
N LYS A 435 -36.96 -26.80 -9.39
CA LYS A 435 -35.88 -27.31 -10.26
C LYS A 435 -36.43 -27.80 -11.61
N SER A 436 -35.60 -27.81 -12.65
CA SER A 436 -35.79 -28.55 -13.91
C SER A 436 -34.48 -29.24 -14.34
N GLN A 437 -34.55 -30.18 -15.29
CA GLN A 437 -33.43 -31.05 -15.74
C GLN A 437 -33.20 -30.92 -17.26
N GLU A 438 -32.12 -31.58 -17.72
CA GLU A 438 -31.61 -31.86 -19.09
C GLU A 438 -30.29 -31.12 -19.36
N GLN A 439 -29.11 -31.75 -19.43
CA GLN A 439 -28.58 -32.92 -20.18
C GLN A 439 -27.80 -32.51 -21.44
N VAL A 440 -26.47 -32.73 -21.38
CA VAL A 440 -25.58 -33.04 -22.50
C VAL A 440 -24.55 -34.07 -21.96
N GLU A 441 -24.10 -35.01 -22.79
CA GLU A 441 -23.12 -36.05 -22.44
C GLU A 441 -21.73 -35.70 -22.97
N GLU A 442 -20.66 -36.15 -22.29
CA GLU A 442 -19.33 -36.35 -22.87
C GLU A 442 -18.59 -37.46 -22.09
N ASP A 443 -17.70 -38.22 -22.76
CA ASP A 443 -17.19 -39.51 -22.27
C ASP A 443 -16.10 -39.43 -21.18
N ASP A 444 -16.24 -40.25 -20.11
CA ASP A 444 -15.17 -40.53 -19.13
C ASP A 444 -14.93 -42.06 -19.00
N PRO A 445 -13.74 -42.59 -19.39
CA PRO A 445 -13.44 -44.01 -19.37
C PRO A 445 -12.94 -44.57 -18.01
N THR A 446 -13.45 -44.09 -16.87
CA THR A 446 -13.01 -44.54 -15.51
C THR A 446 -13.94 -45.43 -14.64
N PRO A 447 -14.91 -46.26 -15.14
CA PRO A 447 -15.88 -46.97 -14.27
C PRO A 447 -15.32 -47.95 -13.22
N PHE A 448 -14.08 -48.40 -13.34
CA PHE A 448 -13.59 -49.61 -12.66
C PHE A 448 -12.67 -49.34 -11.44
N PHE A 449 -12.08 -48.15 -11.33
CA PHE A 449 -11.02 -47.91 -10.33
C PHE A 449 -11.59 -47.58 -8.94
N GLU A 450 -12.63 -46.77 -8.87
CA GLU A 450 -13.20 -46.29 -7.60
C GLU A 450 -13.81 -47.41 -6.73
N PRO A 451 -14.63 -48.34 -7.25
CA PRO A 451 -15.22 -49.43 -6.45
C PRO A 451 -14.16 -50.36 -5.86
N LEU A 452 -13.07 -50.57 -6.60
CA LEU A 452 -11.97 -51.46 -6.21
C LEU A 452 -11.09 -50.79 -5.14
N LEU A 453 -10.83 -49.48 -5.27
CA LEU A 453 -10.15 -48.68 -4.26
C LEU A 453 -10.96 -48.57 -2.95
N ARG A 454 -12.29 -48.35 -3.04
CA ARG A 454 -13.18 -48.38 -1.86
C ARG A 454 -13.13 -49.74 -1.14
N SER A 455 -13.16 -50.84 -1.90
CA SER A 455 -13.06 -52.20 -1.35
C SER A 455 -11.71 -52.47 -0.67
N PHE A 456 -10.61 -51.96 -1.24
CA PHE A 456 -9.27 -52.03 -0.67
C PHE A 456 -9.16 -51.29 0.67
N VAL A 457 -9.68 -50.06 0.74
CA VAL A 457 -9.69 -49.23 1.96
C VAL A 457 -10.55 -49.88 3.07
N LEU A 458 -11.73 -50.40 2.72
CA LEU A 458 -12.59 -51.14 3.65
C LEU A 458 -11.92 -52.43 4.17
N GLY A 459 -11.19 -53.14 3.32
CA GLY A 459 -10.41 -54.32 3.68
C GLY A 459 -9.30 -54.02 4.71
N LEU A 460 -8.53 -52.96 4.47
CA LEU A 460 -7.50 -52.49 5.41
C LEU A 460 -8.08 -52.05 6.75
N GLY A 461 -9.15 -51.24 6.74
CA GLY A 461 -9.82 -50.81 7.97
C GLY A 461 -10.33 -51.99 8.81
N THR A 462 -10.94 -52.98 8.17
CA THR A 462 -11.43 -54.19 8.84
C THR A 462 -10.28 -55.00 9.46
N GLY A 463 -9.14 -55.14 8.76
CA GLY A 463 -7.97 -55.85 9.27
C GLY A 463 -7.36 -55.18 10.51
N VAL A 464 -7.22 -53.85 10.50
CA VAL A 464 -6.71 -53.07 11.64
C VAL A 464 -7.61 -53.22 12.88
N ILE A 465 -8.94 -53.19 12.70
CA ILE A 465 -9.90 -53.36 13.79
C ILE A 465 -9.77 -54.75 14.44
N PHE A 466 -9.64 -55.82 13.66
CA PHE A 466 -9.53 -57.18 14.20
C PHE A 466 -8.22 -57.42 14.97
N GLU A 467 -7.07 -56.96 14.47
CA GLU A 467 -5.79 -57.09 15.19
C GLU A 467 -5.75 -56.19 16.44
N SER A 468 -6.30 -54.98 16.38
CA SER A 468 -6.44 -54.09 17.55
C SER A 468 -7.29 -54.77 18.65
N GLY A 469 -8.38 -55.41 18.25
CA GLY A 469 -9.22 -56.22 19.14
C GLY A 469 -8.47 -57.42 19.74
N HIS A 470 -7.68 -58.14 18.94
CA HIS A 470 -6.92 -59.30 19.42
C HIS A 470 -5.81 -58.93 20.40
N VAL A 471 -5.09 -57.82 20.17
CA VAL A 471 -4.12 -57.27 21.13
C VAL A 471 -4.81 -56.78 22.40
N THR A 472 -5.94 -56.08 22.29
CA THR A 472 -6.71 -55.63 23.46
C THR A 472 -7.17 -56.81 24.33
N LEU A 473 -7.68 -57.88 23.71
CA LEU A 473 -8.11 -59.09 24.42
C LEU A 473 -6.94 -59.83 25.10
N ARG A 474 -5.76 -59.88 24.48
CA ARG A 474 -4.53 -60.42 25.11
C ARG A 474 -4.06 -59.56 26.28
N LEU A 475 -4.15 -58.24 26.16
CA LEU A 475 -3.79 -57.31 27.24
C LEU A 475 -4.74 -57.51 28.44
N LEU A 476 -6.04 -57.63 28.17
CA LEU A 476 -7.05 -57.92 29.19
C LEU A 476 -6.88 -59.31 29.83
N SER A 477 -6.49 -60.35 29.09
CA SER A 477 -6.22 -61.67 29.69
C SER A 477 -4.98 -61.66 30.57
N LEU A 478 -3.90 -60.97 30.16
CA LEU A 478 -2.71 -60.78 31.00
C LEU A 478 -3.02 -60.00 32.29
N LEU A 479 -3.77 -58.91 32.19
CA LEU A 479 -4.22 -58.13 33.36
C LEU A 479 -5.14 -58.93 34.29
N TRP A 480 -5.93 -59.86 33.75
CA TRP A 480 -6.77 -60.78 34.53
C TRP A 480 -5.94 -61.83 35.27
N GLU A 481 -4.97 -62.45 34.61
CA GLU A 481 -4.05 -63.44 35.22
C GLU A 481 -3.13 -62.81 36.29
N MET A 482 -2.76 -61.54 36.15
CA MET A 482 -1.91 -60.81 37.12
C MET A 482 -2.63 -60.36 38.41
N GLY A 483 -3.96 -60.49 38.49
CA GLY A 483 -4.72 -60.20 39.71
C GLY A 483 -5.00 -58.69 39.94
N TYR A 484 -6.28 -58.37 40.06
CA TYR A 484 -6.83 -56.99 40.06
C TYR A 484 -6.40 -56.08 41.24
N ARG A 485 -5.64 -56.57 42.22
CA ARG A 485 -5.20 -55.82 43.41
C ARG A 485 -3.70 -55.52 43.50
N GLN A 486 -2.88 -56.02 42.57
CA GLN A 486 -1.48 -55.61 42.44
C GLN A 486 -1.21 -54.84 41.14
N THR A 487 -2.18 -54.77 40.24
CA THR A 487 -2.00 -54.21 38.88
C THR A 487 -1.94 -52.68 38.85
N VAL A 488 -2.56 -51.97 39.79
CA VAL A 488 -2.66 -50.50 39.76
C VAL A 488 -1.29 -49.82 39.96
N ASP A 489 -0.50 -50.25 40.94
CA ASP A 489 0.77 -49.59 41.29
C ASP A 489 1.92 -49.92 40.31
N ILE A 490 1.80 -51.03 39.58
CA ILE A 490 2.84 -51.55 38.68
C ILE A 490 2.55 -51.18 37.21
N LEU A 491 1.32 -50.76 36.89
CA LEU A 491 0.83 -50.47 35.54
C LEU A 491 1.77 -49.59 34.69
N PRO A 492 2.35 -48.48 35.19
CA PRO A 492 3.24 -47.63 34.40
C PRO A 492 4.51 -48.36 33.94
N SER A 493 5.14 -49.11 34.85
CA SER A 493 6.37 -49.87 34.56
C SER A 493 6.14 -51.04 33.60
N VAL A 494 4.97 -51.70 33.70
CA VAL A 494 4.56 -52.75 32.75
C VAL A 494 4.26 -52.15 31.38
N GLN A 495 3.65 -50.97 31.33
CA GLN A 495 3.37 -50.25 30.09
C GLN A 495 4.67 -49.83 29.38
N GLU A 496 5.66 -49.26 30.08
CA GLU A 496 6.96 -48.92 29.50
C GLU A 496 7.75 -50.15 29.00
N GLN A 497 7.78 -51.24 29.77
CA GLN A 497 8.58 -52.42 29.42
C GLN A 497 7.95 -53.28 28.32
N LEU A 498 6.62 -53.34 28.22
CA LEU A 498 5.93 -54.19 27.23
C LEU A 498 5.51 -53.44 25.95
N ALA A 499 5.30 -52.11 25.99
CA ALA A 499 4.89 -51.36 24.79
C ALA A 499 5.83 -51.56 23.57
N PRO A 500 7.17 -51.59 23.70
CA PRO A 500 8.06 -51.83 22.56
C PRO A 500 7.87 -53.20 21.89
N LEU A 501 7.47 -54.21 22.66
CA LEU A 501 7.21 -55.57 22.14
C LEU A 501 5.88 -55.63 21.39
N PHE A 502 4.81 -55.08 21.96
CA PHE A 502 3.50 -55.05 21.31
C PHE A 502 3.47 -54.14 20.07
N VAL A 503 4.08 -52.95 20.15
CA VAL A 503 4.16 -51.99 19.03
C VAL A 503 4.98 -52.57 17.87
N GLY A 504 6.12 -53.22 18.16
CA GLY A 504 6.94 -53.88 17.14
C GLY A 504 6.20 -55.02 16.41
N ASP A 505 5.47 -55.85 17.16
CA ASP A 505 4.64 -56.91 16.59
C ASP A 505 3.47 -56.36 15.75
N HIS A 506 2.86 -55.24 16.17
CA HIS A 506 1.78 -54.59 15.42
C HIS A 506 2.27 -53.98 14.09
N PHE A 507 3.39 -53.26 14.10
CA PHE A 507 3.99 -52.73 12.86
C PHE A 507 4.42 -53.85 11.91
N ALA A 508 4.96 -54.96 12.42
CA ALA A 508 5.30 -56.12 11.60
C ALA A 508 4.06 -56.77 10.96
N ALA A 509 2.96 -56.90 11.70
CA ALA A 509 1.71 -57.43 11.17
C ALA A 509 1.09 -56.50 10.12
N VAL A 510 0.95 -55.21 10.42
CA VAL A 510 0.39 -54.21 9.49
C VAL A 510 1.25 -54.08 8.22
N GLY A 511 2.58 -54.08 8.35
CA GLY A 511 3.49 -54.07 7.20
C GLY A 511 3.37 -55.31 6.32
N ALA A 512 3.21 -56.51 6.91
CA ALA A 512 2.98 -57.73 6.16
C ALA A 512 1.62 -57.71 5.42
N TRP A 513 0.55 -57.25 6.07
CA TRP A 513 -0.76 -57.06 5.43
C TRP A 513 -0.68 -56.06 4.26
N PHE A 514 -0.01 -54.92 4.45
CA PHE A 514 0.17 -53.90 3.41
C PHE A 514 0.94 -54.44 2.19
N LEU A 515 2.01 -55.23 2.42
CA LEU A 515 2.78 -55.87 1.36
C LEU A 515 1.93 -56.87 0.55
N PHE A 516 1.15 -57.74 1.21
CA PHE A 516 0.27 -58.69 0.53
C PHE A 516 -0.82 -58.00 -0.30
N TYR A 517 -1.44 -56.94 0.25
CA TYR A 517 -2.44 -56.16 -0.49
C TYR A 517 -1.83 -55.38 -1.66
N THR A 518 -0.60 -54.89 -1.54
CA THR A 518 0.14 -54.25 -2.66
C THR A 518 0.43 -55.25 -3.79
N ILE A 519 0.82 -56.48 -3.46
CA ILE A 519 1.05 -57.55 -4.46
C ILE A 519 -0.23 -57.93 -5.19
N GLU A 520 -1.37 -58.04 -4.49
CA GLU A 520 -2.67 -58.29 -5.14
C GLU A 520 -3.10 -57.10 -6.03
N ALA A 521 -2.88 -55.86 -5.60
CA ALA A 521 -3.20 -54.67 -6.40
C ALA A 521 -2.36 -54.56 -7.68
N VAL A 522 -1.05 -54.83 -7.61
CA VAL A 522 -0.15 -54.84 -8.78
C VAL A 522 -0.53 -55.95 -9.77
N ALA A 523 -0.94 -57.12 -9.28
CA ALA A 523 -1.43 -58.20 -10.16
C ALA A 523 -2.74 -57.84 -10.86
N ILE A 524 -3.70 -57.22 -10.16
CA ILE A 524 -4.95 -56.71 -10.75
C ILE A 524 -4.66 -55.65 -11.81
N TYR A 525 -3.79 -54.67 -11.50
CA TYR A 525 -3.37 -53.64 -12.46
C TYR A 525 -2.72 -54.24 -13.71
N SER A 526 -1.85 -55.24 -13.55
CA SER A 526 -1.23 -55.94 -14.68
C SER A 526 -2.24 -56.68 -15.56
N ILE A 527 -3.29 -57.27 -14.99
CA ILE A 527 -4.35 -57.95 -15.76
C ILE A 527 -5.19 -56.93 -16.54
N LEU A 528 -5.57 -55.81 -15.91
CA LEU A 528 -6.31 -54.73 -16.57
C LEU A 528 -5.51 -54.13 -17.74
N ASN A 529 -4.21 -53.91 -17.54
CA ASN A 529 -3.32 -53.33 -18.57
C ASN A 529 -2.99 -54.31 -19.73
N GLN A 530 -3.31 -55.60 -19.59
CA GLN A 530 -3.22 -56.59 -20.68
C GLN A 530 -4.50 -56.64 -21.54
N HIS A 531 -5.61 -56.08 -21.06
CA HIS A 531 -6.91 -56.05 -21.74
C HIS A 531 -7.56 -54.66 -21.73
N PRO A 532 -6.85 -53.58 -22.15
CA PRO A 532 -7.28 -52.20 -21.95
C PRO A 532 -8.60 -51.81 -22.67
N HIS A 533 -9.00 -52.58 -23.68
CA HIS A 533 -10.22 -52.34 -24.47
C HIS A 533 -11.15 -53.56 -24.55
N ASP A 534 -10.87 -54.65 -23.81
CA ASP A 534 -11.73 -55.84 -23.75
C ASP A 534 -12.16 -56.11 -22.30
N GLN A 535 -13.31 -55.54 -21.94
CA GLN A 535 -13.86 -55.68 -20.59
C GLN A 535 -14.32 -57.12 -20.27
N GLN A 536 -14.66 -57.94 -21.26
CA GLN A 536 -15.05 -59.34 -21.02
C GLN A 536 -13.83 -60.20 -20.73
N ALA A 537 -12.75 -60.08 -21.54
CA ALA A 537 -11.49 -60.75 -21.28
C ALA A 537 -10.89 -60.32 -19.93
N ALA A 538 -10.86 -59.01 -19.64
CA ALA A 538 -10.40 -58.47 -18.36
C ALA A 538 -11.19 -59.06 -17.17
N ALA A 539 -12.52 -59.04 -17.24
CA ALA A 539 -13.37 -59.58 -16.17
C ALA A 539 -13.22 -61.10 -16.00
N GLN A 540 -12.99 -61.86 -17.09
CA GLN A 540 -12.78 -63.30 -17.03
C GLN A 540 -11.38 -63.67 -16.50
N ALA A 541 -10.35 -62.90 -16.87
CA ALA A 541 -9.00 -63.04 -16.32
C ALA A 541 -8.98 -62.75 -14.81
N LEU A 542 -9.63 -61.67 -14.36
CA LEU A 542 -9.74 -61.34 -12.93
C LEU A 542 -10.51 -62.41 -12.12
N ARG A 543 -11.55 -63.04 -12.69
CA ARG A 543 -12.25 -64.17 -12.04
C ARG A 543 -11.37 -65.43 -11.89
N ASN A 544 -10.37 -65.59 -12.76
CA ASN A 544 -9.42 -66.70 -12.72
C ASN A 544 -8.20 -66.42 -11.81
N MET A 545 -8.01 -65.18 -11.35
CA MET A 545 -6.97 -64.81 -10.41
C MET A 545 -7.22 -65.49 -9.05
N LYS A 546 -6.34 -66.43 -8.66
CA LYS A 546 -6.38 -67.02 -7.32
C LYS A 546 -5.83 -66.02 -6.29
N PRO A 547 -6.63 -65.53 -5.32
CA PRO A 547 -6.14 -64.63 -4.28
C PRO A 547 -5.13 -65.36 -3.39
N LEU A 548 -4.22 -64.61 -2.76
CA LEU A 548 -3.20 -65.20 -1.89
C LEU A 548 -3.86 -65.78 -0.63
N PRO A 549 -3.46 -66.96 -0.15
CA PRO A 549 -4.13 -67.65 0.96
C PRO A 549 -3.83 -66.97 2.32
N LYS A 550 -4.58 -65.90 2.61
CA LYS A 550 -4.49 -65.06 3.83
C LYS A 550 -4.61 -65.86 5.15
N ARG A 551 -5.11 -67.09 5.09
CA ARG A 551 -5.18 -68.04 6.21
C ARG A 551 -3.81 -68.58 6.69
N MET A 552 -2.71 -68.34 5.97
CA MET A 552 -1.36 -68.84 6.31
C MET A 552 -0.42 -67.81 6.96
N LEU A 553 -0.88 -66.57 7.23
CA LEU A 553 -0.03 -65.53 7.83
C LEU A 553 0.65 -65.94 9.16
N PRO A 554 -0.05 -66.54 10.16
CA PRO A 554 0.55 -66.82 11.46
C PRO A 554 1.80 -67.71 11.41
N SER A 555 1.79 -68.74 10.55
CA SER A 555 2.90 -69.70 10.41
C SER A 555 4.15 -69.08 9.79
N ARG A 556 3.99 -68.16 8.81
CA ARG A 556 5.13 -67.44 8.22
C ARG A 556 5.64 -66.32 9.12
N MET A 557 4.78 -65.74 9.95
CA MET A 557 5.16 -64.71 10.91
C MET A 557 6.06 -65.26 12.03
N GLN A 558 5.94 -66.55 12.39
CA GLN A 558 6.94 -67.22 13.25
C GLN A 558 8.33 -67.28 12.59
N LEU A 559 8.42 -67.62 11.30
CA LEU A 559 9.70 -67.69 10.58
C LEU A 559 10.42 -66.33 10.55
N LEU A 560 9.67 -65.25 10.31
CA LEU A 560 10.20 -63.88 10.35
C LEU A 560 10.67 -63.48 11.75
N LYS A 561 9.91 -63.85 12.81
CA LYS A 561 10.32 -63.62 14.21
C LYS A 561 11.55 -64.45 14.61
N SER A 562 11.76 -65.62 14.04
CA SER A 562 13.00 -66.41 14.23
C SER A 562 14.22 -65.68 13.66
N VAL A 563 14.12 -65.13 12.44
CA VAL A 563 15.21 -64.35 11.82
C VAL A 563 15.52 -63.09 12.64
N LEU A 564 14.49 -62.36 13.08
CA LEU A 564 14.67 -61.12 13.85
C LEU A 564 15.25 -61.35 15.27
N ARG A 565 15.09 -62.54 15.85
CA ARG A 565 15.70 -62.90 17.15
C ARG A 565 17.22 -63.06 17.08
N VAL A 566 17.79 -63.43 15.92
CA VAL A 566 19.24 -63.59 15.75
C VAL A 566 19.99 -62.27 15.99
N PHE A 567 19.34 -61.12 15.80
CA PHE A 567 19.91 -59.79 16.00
C PHE A 567 19.76 -59.22 17.44
N ARG A 568 19.27 -60.01 18.41
CA ARG A 568 19.12 -59.54 19.81
C ARG A 568 19.48 -60.62 20.85
N ALA A 569 20.76 -60.68 21.21
CA ALA A 569 21.25 -61.39 22.41
C ALA A 569 22.25 -60.50 23.18
N PRO A 570 21.89 -59.96 24.37
CA PRO A 570 22.77 -59.11 25.18
C PRO A 570 23.62 -59.93 26.17
N GLY A 571 24.91 -59.59 26.29
CA GLY A 571 25.82 -60.13 27.31
C GLY A 571 25.68 -59.44 28.67
N MET A 572 25.96 -60.17 29.75
CA MET A 572 25.70 -59.76 31.14
C MET A 572 26.68 -58.70 31.69
N GLN A 573 26.21 -57.87 32.63
CA GLN A 573 27.07 -57.16 33.59
C GLN A 573 27.69 -58.15 34.61
N PRO A 574 28.65 -57.70 35.45
CA PRO A 574 28.25 -57.54 36.85
C PRO A 574 28.93 -56.40 37.66
N ALA A 575 28.23 -56.01 38.73
CA ALA A 575 28.71 -55.51 40.04
C ALA A 575 29.42 -54.14 40.18
N MET A 576 28.93 -53.36 41.16
CA MET A 576 29.66 -52.27 41.81
C MET A 576 30.25 -52.75 43.16
N ALA A 577 31.49 -52.37 43.48
CA ALA A 577 31.98 -52.23 44.86
C ALA A 577 33.35 -51.53 44.95
N GLY A 578 33.50 -50.60 45.91
CA GLY A 578 34.76 -50.46 46.67
C GLY A 578 35.82 -49.41 46.26
N MET A 579 35.99 -48.43 47.15
CA MET A 579 37.25 -47.78 47.56
C MET A 579 38.12 -46.97 46.57
N GLY A 580 38.54 -45.78 47.04
CA GLY A 580 39.90 -45.26 46.84
C GLY A 580 40.11 -44.12 45.83
N GLN A 581 40.52 -42.94 46.32
CA GLN A 581 41.44 -42.08 45.56
C GLN A 581 42.88 -42.59 45.77
N PRO A 582 43.78 -42.45 44.77
CA PRO A 582 44.76 -41.35 44.90
C PRO A 582 45.26 -40.71 43.58
N ARG A 583 45.48 -39.39 43.65
CA ARG A 583 46.64 -38.59 43.16
C ARG A 583 47.47 -39.03 41.91
N TYR A 584 47.58 -38.08 40.95
CA TYR A 584 48.76 -37.80 40.07
C TYR A 584 49.17 -38.93 39.08
N SER A 585 49.94 -38.73 37.99
CA SER A 585 50.58 -37.55 37.35
C SER A 585 50.74 -37.76 35.82
N SER A 586 51.18 -36.71 35.12
CA SER A 586 51.50 -36.62 33.68
C SER A 586 52.34 -37.76 33.04
N GLY A 587 52.02 -38.08 31.78
CA GLY A 587 52.86 -38.81 30.80
C GLY A 587 52.71 -38.22 29.38
N ARG A 588 53.66 -38.43 28.47
CA ARG A 588 53.80 -37.69 27.18
C ARG A 588 54.00 -38.61 25.95
N GLN A 589 53.73 -38.07 24.75
CA GLN A 589 54.28 -38.41 23.41
C GLN A 589 53.95 -39.81 22.81
N SER A 590 53.07 -39.98 21.80
CA SER A 590 53.03 -39.53 20.39
C SER A 590 53.67 -40.48 19.33
N PHE A 591 52.96 -40.64 18.20
CA PHE A 591 53.35 -41.13 16.85
C PHE A 591 53.05 -42.58 16.37
N GLN A 592 53.09 -42.73 15.03
CA GLN A 592 52.40 -43.66 14.10
C GLN A 592 53.35 -44.81 13.60
N PRO A 593 53.13 -45.66 12.52
CA PRO A 593 52.15 -45.61 11.40
C PRO A 593 51.68 -46.94 10.69
N GLN A 594 51.02 -46.78 9.52
CA GLN A 594 50.93 -47.64 8.29
C GLN A 594 49.77 -48.66 8.03
N LEU A 595 48.91 -48.31 7.03
CA LEU A 595 48.54 -49.02 5.75
C LEU A 595 47.90 -50.46 5.77
N PRO A 596 47.22 -50.96 4.69
CA PRO A 596 47.24 -50.55 3.26
C PRO A 596 45.88 -50.44 2.49
N GLN A 597 45.97 -50.25 1.15
CA GLN A 597 44.99 -50.24 0.04
C GLN A 597 45.42 -51.31 -1.02
N PRO A 598 44.75 -51.59 -2.19
CA PRO A 598 43.74 -50.87 -3.00
C PRO A 598 42.41 -51.67 -3.16
N ASP A 599 41.59 -51.73 -4.23
CA ASP A 599 41.59 -51.35 -5.68
C ASP A 599 40.11 -51.35 -6.22
N PHE A 600 39.66 -51.06 -7.46
CA PHE A 600 40.23 -50.80 -8.81
C PHE A 600 39.29 -49.86 -9.65
N GLN A 601 39.50 -49.73 -10.97
CA GLN A 601 38.88 -48.78 -11.93
C GLN A 601 37.57 -49.22 -12.65
N PRO A 602 36.86 -48.26 -13.27
CA PRO A 602 36.56 -48.26 -14.72
C PRO A 602 37.06 -46.97 -15.45
N PRO A 603 36.98 -46.82 -16.80
CA PRO A 603 38.12 -46.28 -17.58
C PRO A 603 37.99 -44.86 -18.19
N GLN A 604 39.09 -44.47 -18.85
CA GLN A 604 39.36 -43.32 -19.73
C GLN A 604 38.47 -43.34 -21.02
N THR A 605 38.42 -42.35 -21.94
CA THR A 605 39.50 -41.66 -22.68
C THR A 605 39.05 -40.44 -23.49
N LEU A 606 39.99 -39.49 -23.70
CA LEU A 606 40.24 -38.62 -24.89
C LEU A 606 39.12 -37.66 -25.37
N ASP A 607 39.31 -36.34 -25.42
CA ASP A 607 40.24 -35.50 -26.22
C ASP A 607 39.89 -35.34 -27.71
N PHE A 608 39.80 -34.08 -28.16
CA PHE A 608 40.58 -33.57 -29.29
C PHE A 608 40.82 -32.05 -29.13
N ARG A 609 41.93 -31.55 -29.68
CA ARG A 609 42.45 -30.18 -29.55
C ARG A 609 42.48 -29.47 -30.91
N GLU A 610 42.55 -28.15 -30.87
CA GLU A 610 43.60 -27.30 -31.48
C GLU A 610 43.41 -25.89 -30.86
N ASP A 611 44.38 -25.18 -30.25
CA ASP A 611 45.74 -24.78 -30.68
C ASP A 611 45.70 -23.86 -31.93
N ALA A 612 46.32 -22.67 -32.02
CA ALA A 612 47.04 -21.78 -31.10
C ALA A 612 46.88 -20.30 -31.59
N ASP A 613 47.50 -19.21 -31.08
CA ASP A 613 48.95 -18.94 -31.11
C ASP A 613 49.41 -17.56 -30.53
N SER A 614 50.70 -17.49 -30.16
CA SER A 614 51.62 -16.33 -30.10
C SER A 614 51.35 -15.02 -29.29
N ALA A 615 51.94 -14.94 -28.08
CA ALA A 615 53.07 -14.05 -27.66
C ALA A 615 53.03 -12.48 -27.80
N PRO A 616 54.00 -11.70 -27.25
CA PRO A 616 54.84 -11.83 -26.03
C PRO A 616 54.82 -10.57 -25.09
N PRO A 617 55.49 -10.59 -23.91
CA PRO A 617 55.66 -9.44 -22.97
C PRO A 617 57.10 -8.82 -23.08
N PRO A 618 57.69 -8.07 -22.10
CA PRO A 618 57.21 -7.28 -20.93
C PRO A 618 57.80 -5.81 -20.92
N ILE A 619 57.96 -5.18 -19.74
CA ILE A 619 59.04 -4.21 -19.30
C ILE A 619 58.65 -2.76 -18.89
N THR A 620 58.73 -2.53 -17.56
CA THR A 620 59.09 -1.33 -16.74
C THR A 620 58.76 0.13 -17.14
N SER A 621 58.55 0.97 -16.11
CA SER A 621 59.01 2.37 -16.06
C SER A 621 59.40 2.81 -14.62
N PRO A 622 60.25 3.85 -14.43
CA PRO A 622 60.93 4.15 -13.16
C PRO A 622 60.39 5.39 -12.40
N GLY A 623 61.09 5.83 -11.34
CA GLY A 623 60.80 7.06 -10.58
C GLY A 623 62.06 7.92 -10.31
N MET A 624 61.98 8.80 -9.28
CA MET A 624 63.00 9.81 -8.87
C MET A 624 63.18 10.99 -9.88
N ASP A 625 63.52 12.22 -9.47
CA ASP A 625 63.73 12.81 -8.13
C ASP A 625 63.57 14.35 -8.15
N MET A 626 63.62 15.02 -6.97
CA MET A 626 64.37 16.27 -6.66
C MET A 626 63.73 17.18 -5.58
N PHE A 627 64.46 17.35 -4.46
CA PHE A 627 64.34 18.41 -3.43
C PHE A 627 65.54 19.40 -3.60
N PRO A 628 65.49 20.68 -3.14
CA PRO A 628 65.84 20.97 -1.73
C PRO A 628 65.26 22.25 -1.05
N GLY A 629 65.16 22.17 0.29
CA GLY A 629 65.71 23.18 1.22
C GLY A 629 64.72 24.10 1.96
N PHE A 630 64.92 24.49 3.24
CA PHE A 630 66.02 24.20 4.19
C PHE A 630 65.58 24.48 5.66
N SER A 631 66.19 23.76 6.64
CA SER A 631 66.36 24.09 8.09
C SER A 631 65.15 24.27 9.05
N GLY A 632 65.28 23.69 10.25
CA GLY A 632 64.43 23.91 11.44
C GLY A 632 64.94 25.04 12.38
N PRO A 633 64.69 24.96 13.71
CA PRO A 633 65.31 23.90 14.53
C PRO A 633 64.38 23.18 15.53
N SER A 634 64.94 22.24 16.29
CA SER A 634 64.27 21.31 17.21
C SER A 634 64.57 21.55 18.70
N VAL A 635 63.67 21.11 19.58
CA VAL A 635 63.91 20.88 21.02
C VAL A 635 63.09 19.67 21.52
N GLU A 636 63.79 18.69 22.09
CA GLU A 636 63.29 17.62 23.00
C GLU A 636 63.69 18.00 24.46
N PRO A 637 63.18 17.41 25.58
CA PRO A 637 62.82 15.99 25.72
C PRO A 637 61.68 15.64 26.72
N GLU A 638 61.73 14.40 27.21
CA GLU A 638 60.80 13.55 27.96
C GLU A 638 60.47 13.91 29.44
N LEU A 639 59.73 12.98 30.09
CA LEU A 639 59.74 12.59 31.53
C LEU A 639 58.61 13.04 32.50
N SER A 640 57.44 12.42 32.31
CA SER A 640 56.75 11.63 33.36
C SER A 640 56.05 12.41 34.53
N PRO A 641 55.41 11.76 35.53
CA PRO A 641 53.94 11.66 35.48
C PRO A 641 53.20 12.15 36.74
N GLN A 642 51.97 12.65 36.58
CA GLN A 642 51.04 12.81 37.71
C GLN A 642 49.56 12.78 37.30
N GLN A 643 48.71 12.49 38.29
CA GLN A 643 47.29 12.16 38.13
C GLN A 643 46.43 13.39 37.81
N GLY A 644 45.36 13.22 37.04
CA GLY A 644 44.42 14.29 36.69
C GLY A 644 43.15 13.80 36.01
N ALA A 645 42.30 13.07 36.74
CA ALA A 645 41.03 12.58 36.21
C ALA A 645 39.95 13.68 36.23
N TRP A 646 39.41 14.02 35.05
CA TRP A 646 38.21 14.84 34.85
C TRP A 646 37.40 14.15 33.75
N ALA A 647 36.40 13.33 34.10
CA ALA A 647 35.05 13.72 34.51
C ALA A 647 34.09 13.80 33.30
N PHE A 648 33.44 12.67 33.00
CA PHE A 648 32.14 12.69 32.32
C PHE A 648 31.11 13.30 33.28
N VAL A 649 30.16 14.06 32.75
CA VAL A 649 28.99 14.52 33.52
C VAL A 649 27.86 13.55 33.25
N GLU A 650 27.70 12.58 34.15
CA GLU A 650 26.44 11.87 34.37
C GLU A 650 25.71 12.61 35.49
N GLU A 651 24.43 12.92 35.32
CA GLU A 651 23.59 13.46 36.40
C GLU A 651 22.92 12.28 37.13
N GLU A 652 23.48 11.91 38.29
CA GLU A 652 22.87 10.93 39.20
C GLU A 652 21.74 11.58 40.02
N GLU A 653 20.50 11.06 39.91
CA GLU A 653 19.48 11.27 40.94
C GLU A 653 19.78 10.36 42.15
N THR A 654 20.05 10.96 43.32
CA THR A 654 20.44 10.22 44.52
C THR A 654 19.26 9.47 45.18
N PRO A 655 19.42 8.21 45.61
CA PRO A 655 18.34 7.41 46.18
C PRO A 655 18.15 7.62 47.70
N GLU A 656 16.90 7.68 48.16
CA GLU A 656 16.56 7.52 49.58
C GLU A 656 15.99 6.12 49.90
N ALA A 657 16.18 5.70 51.16
CA ALA A 657 16.23 4.30 51.56
C ALA A 657 14.91 3.53 51.51
N VAL A 658 15.00 2.27 51.08
CA VAL A 658 13.94 1.25 51.22
C VAL A 658 13.93 0.67 52.65
N PRO A 659 12.83 0.77 53.41
CA PRO A 659 12.65 0.03 54.65
C PRO A 659 12.37 -1.46 54.37
N GLN A 660 13.00 -2.35 55.13
CA GLN A 660 12.85 -3.80 54.97
C GLN A 660 11.47 -4.29 55.48
N ILE A 661 10.98 -5.39 54.90
CA ILE A 661 9.73 -6.05 55.30
C ILE A 661 10.03 -7.44 55.90
N HIS A 662 9.15 -7.87 56.82
CA HIS A 662 9.01 -9.17 57.49
C HIS A 662 9.64 -9.29 58.90
N PRO A 663 9.04 -10.10 59.82
CA PRO A 663 7.89 -10.99 59.64
C PRO A 663 6.71 -10.84 60.63
N ASP A 664 5.60 -11.51 60.25
CA ASP A 664 4.65 -12.25 61.11
C ASP A 664 3.37 -11.57 61.69
N ARG A 665 2.29 -12.38 61.75
CA ARG A 665 0.97 -12.27 62.45
C ARG A 665 0.36 -10.86 62.71
N SER A 666 -0.87 -10.55 62.30
CA SER A 666 -2.04 -11.41 61.99
C SER A 666 -3.19 -10.61 61.33
N ALA A 667 -4.14 -11.29 60.66
CA ALA A 667 -5.44 -10.75 60.22
C ALA A 667 -6.51 -10.89 61.33
N PRO A 668 -7.69 -10.22 61.28
CA PRO A 668 -8.30 -9.53 60.13
C PRO A 668 -8.95 -8.13 60.44
N GLU A 669 -9.78 -7.67 59.50
CA GLU A 669 -10.87 -6.68 59.62
C GLU A 669 -10.55 -5.16 59.61
N SER A 670 -11.57 -4.40 59.15
CA SER A 670 -11.63 -2.95 58.87
C SER A 670 -10.70 -2.40 57.77
N ILE A 671 -11.31 -1.85 56.71
CA ILE A 671 -10.67 -0.99 55.71
C ILE A 671 -10.81 0.46 56.20
N PRO A 672 -9.77 1.31 56.14
CA PRO A 672 -9.89 2.72 56.51
C PRO A 672 -10.91 3.49 55.65
N GLU A 673 -11.52 4.52 56.23
CA GLU A 673 -12.51 5.36 55.53
C GLU A 673 -11.87 6.11 54.35
N ALA A 674 -12.59 6.18 53.23
CA ALA A 674 -12.15 6.87 52.03
C ALA A 674 -12.49 8.37 52.09
N ASP A 675 -11.69 9.21 51.41
CA ASP A 675 -12.06 10.60 51.12
C ASP A 675 -13.47 10.67 50.53
N GLU A 676 -14.27 11.67 50.94
CA GLU A 676 -15.67 11.77 50.51
C GLU A 676 -15.77 11.73 48.97
N PRO A 677 -16.51 10.77 48.39
CA PRO A 677 -16.60 10.65 46.95
C PRO A 677 -17.30 11.89 46.40
N VAL A 678 -16.62 12.62 45.52
CA VAL A 678 -17.22 13.69 44.72
C VAL A 678 -18.29 13.06 43.83
N MET A 679 -19.52 13.00 44.36
CA MET A 679 -20.65 12.33 43.73
C MET A 679 -20.82 12.87 42.31
N PRO A 680 -20.67 12.01 41.27
CA PRO A 680 -20.71 12.48 39.90
C PRO A 680 -22.06 13.17 39.64
N LYS A 681 -22.02 14.40 39.12
CA LYS A 681 -23.22 15.22 38.86
C LYS A 681 -24.33 14.33 38.29
N PRO A 682 -25.54 14.30 38.89
CA PRO A 682 -26.61 13.41 38.43
C PRO A 682 -26.80 13.51 36.92
N LEU A 683 -26.84 12.38 36.22
CA LEU A 683 -26.74 12.32 34.76
C LEU A 683 -27.90 13.07 34.06
N ALA A 684 -29.02 13.26 34.76
CA ALA A 684 -30.11 14.15 34.37
C ALA A 684 -29.67 15.64 34.32
N LYS A 685 -28.94 16.12 35.34
CA LYS A 685 -28.46 17.51 35.42
C LYS A 685 -27.38 17.81 34.39
N VAL A 686 -26.49 16.86 34.09
CA VAL A 686 -25.49 17.00 33.00
C VAL A 686 -26.16 17.00 31.61
N ARG A 687 -27.29 16.32 31.47
CA ARG A 687 -28.14 16.36 30.27
C ARG A 687 -28.89 17.69 30.14
N GLU A 688 -29.46 18.17 31.23
CA GLU A 688 -30.18 19.45 31.33
C GLU A 688 -29.26 20.66 31.09
N GLU A 689 -28.05 20.66 31.68
CA GLU A 689 -26.94 21.60 31.39
C GLU A 689 -26.49 21.58 29.91
N LYS A 690 -26.89 20.56 29.13
CA LYS A 690 -26.64 20.43 27.68
C LYS A 690 -27.93 20.49 26.83
N GLY A 691 -29.08 20.84 27.40
CA GLY A 691 -30.36 20.91 26.70
C GLY A 691 -30.95 19.57 26.23
N LEU A 692 -30.32 18.44 26.58
CA LEU A 692 -30.72 17.10 26.15
C LEU A 692 -31.85 16.56 27.05
N LYS A 693 -33.08 16.55 26.53
CA LYS A 693 -34.23 15.98 27.25
C LYS A 693 -34.03 14.47 27.54
N PRO A 694 -34.62 13.92 28.63
CA PRO A 694 -34.61 12.47 28.86
C PRO A 694 -35.17 11.70 27.64
N GLY A 695 -34.39 10.76 27.11
CA GLY A 695 -34.73 10.02 25.88
C GLY A 695 -34.25 10.66 24.57
N ALA A 696 -33.74 11.90 24.58
CA ALA A 696 -33.12 12.50 23.41
C ALA A 696 -31.73 11.89 23.12
N TRP A 697 -31.45 11.65 21.84
CA TRP A 697 -30.14 11.24 21.34
C TRP A 697 -29.33 12.48 20.94
N ASP A 698 -28.02 12.45 21.17
CA ASP A 698 -27.08 13.45 20.65
C ASP A 698 -26.92 13.25 19.14
N GLN A 699 -27.82 13.84 18.35
CA GLN A 699 -27.81 13.69 16.89
C GLN A 699 -26.54 14.26 16.25
N GLY A 700 -26.03 15.40 16.72
CA GLY A 700 -24.83 16.02 16.14
C GLY A 700 -23.55 15.21 16.38
N GLY A 701 -23.38 14.65 17.59
CA GLY A 701 -22.28 13.73 17.91
C GLY A 701 -22.46 12.36 17.28
N LEU A 702 -23.70 11.87 17.15
CA LEU A 702 -24.02 10.59 16.50
C LEU A 702 -23.82 10.66 14.99
N GLU A 703 -24.27 11.71 14.30
CA GLU A 703 -24.03 11.95 12.87
C GLU A 703 -22.53 11.99 12.55
N LYS A 704 -21.75 12.79 13.27
CA LYS A 704 -20.30 12.88 13.05
C LYS A 704 -19.64 11.51 13.22
N LYS A 705 -20.04 10.75 14.24
CA LYS A 705 -19.58 9.36 14.44
C LYS A 705 -20.07 8.41 13.36
N ILE A 706 -21.29 8.56 12.84
CA ILE A 706 -21.84 7.75 11.73
C ILE A 706 -21.12 8.06 10.41
N MET A 707 -20.82 9.31 10.11
CA MET A 707 -20.12 9.72 8.88
C MET A 707 -18.64 9.33 8.93
N GLN A 708 -17.97 9.56 10.06
CA GLN A 708 -16.61 9.03 10.29
C GLN A 708 -16.62 7.50 10.17
N ARG A 709 -17.59 6.81 10.79
CA ARG A 709 -17.75 5.36 10.68
C ARG A 709 -18.00 4.89 9.26
N ALA A 710 -18.82 5.60 8.48
CA ALA A 710 -19.11 5.26 7.09
C ALA A 710 -17.86 5.38 6.22
N LYS A 711 -16.98 6.36 6.51
CA LYS A 711 -15.63 6.41 5.93
C LYS A 711 -14.76 5.24 6.41
N GLU A 712 -14.62 5.01 7.71
CA GLU A 712 -13.85 3.87 8.27
C GLU A 712 -14.27 2.51 7.67
N LEU A 713 -15.56 2.29 7.42
CA LEU A 713 -16.13 1.09 6.80
C LEU A 713 -15.83 0.98 5.30
N ARG A 714 -15.75 2.10 4.58
CA ARG A 714 -15.36 2.16 3.16
C ARG A 714 -13.85 1.94 3.03
N ASP A 715 -13.07 2.68 3.82
CA ASP A 715 -11.61 2.67 3.80
C ASP A 715 -11.04 1.29 4.16
N ARG A 716 -11.70 0.51 5.03
CA ARG A 716 -11.36 -0.89 5.32
C ARG A 716 -11.69 -1.89 4.20
N ARG A 717 -12.42 -1.48 3.15
CA ARG A 717 -12.69 -2.32 1.96
C ARG A 717 -11.73 -2.06 0.81
N LEU A 718 -11.05 -0.92 0.80
CA LEU A 718 -10.17 -0.53 -0.31
C LEU A 718 -9.00 -1.50 -0.50
N TYR A 719 -8.64 -1.75 -1.75
CA TYR A 719 -7.33 -2.30 -2.09
C TYR A 719 -6.30 -1.16 -2.08
N LEU A 720 -5.01 -1.51 -2.06
CA LEU A 720 -3.94 -0.54 -2.31
C LEU A 720 -3.33 -0.81 -3.69
N LYS A 721 -3.45 0.14 -4.61
CA LYS A 721 -2.69 0.14 -5.88
C LYS A 721 -1.23 0.52 -5.64
N ASP A 722 -0.41 0.33 -6.66
CA ASP A 722 1.03 0.65 -6.67
C ASP A 722 1.82 -0.10 -5.57
N PHE A 723 1.40 -1.35 -5.29
CA PHE A 723 2.04 -2.28 -4.36
C PHE A 723 2.12 -3.71 -4.92
N TRP A 724 3.02 -4.53 -4.36
CA TRP A 724 3.19 -5.93 -4.73
C TRP A 724 2.27 -6.89 -3.95
N TYR A 725 1.58 -7.76 -4.67
CA TYR A 725 0.79 -8.88 -4.14
C TYR A 725 1.30 -10.20 -4.74
N ALA A 726 1.36 -11.27 -3.96
CA ALA A 726 1.76 -12.58 -4.46
C ALA A 726 0.60 -13.19 -5.28
N ALA A 727 0.62 -13.05 -6.61
CA ALA A 727 -0.43 -13.55 -7.50
C ALA A 727 -0.51 -15.09 -7.54
N ALA A 728 0.64 -15.78 -7.43
CA ALA A 728 0.72 -17.23 -7.41
C ALA A 728 1.91 -17.75 -6.59
N LEU A 729 1.87 -19.03 -6.22
CA LEU A 729 3.08 -19.77 -5.85
C LEU A 729 3.88 -20.08 -7.12
N SER A 730 5.20 -19.90 -7.08
CA SER A 730 6.14 -20.18 -8.19
C SER A 730 5.90 -21.57 -8.81
N GLU A 731 5.71 -22.59 -7.97
CA GLU A 731 5.53 -23.98 -8.39
C GLU A 731 4.27 -24.26 -9.21
N LYS A 732 3.33 -23.31 -9.30
CA LYS A 732 2.13 -23.42 -10.16
C LYS A 732 2.41 -23.02 -11.61
N VAL A 733 3.25 -22.00 -11.83
CA VAL A 733 3.51 -21.46 -13.17
C VAL A 733 4.61 -22.29 -13.84
N LYS A 734 4.19 -23.16 -14.77
CA LYS A 734 5.06 -24.09 -15.51
C LYS A 734 4.88 -23.87 -17.02
N ASP A 735 4.53 -24.94 -17.74
CA ASP A 735 4.58 -25.03 -19.21
C ASP A 735 3.26 -24.60 -19.90
N LYS A 736 2.25 -24.22 -19.10
CA LYS A 736 0.90 -23.82 -19.55
C LYS A 736 0.53 -22.44 -18.98
N PRO A 737 -0.41 -21.72 -19.62
CA PRO A 737 -1.06 -20.57 -19.00
C PRO A 737 -1.70 -20.96 -17.65
N VAL A 738 -1.65 -20.05 -16.69
CA VAL A 738 -2.24 -20.21 -15.35
C VAL A 738 -3.12 -19.00 -15.04
N ALA A 739 -4.40 -19.24 -14.77
CA ALA A 739 -5.31 -18.22 -14.27
C ALA A 739 -4.91 -17.79 -12.85
N ALA A 740 -4.92 -16.48 -12.61
CA ALA A 740 -4.74 -15.84 -11.32
C ALA A 740 -5.75 -14.68 -11.15
N GLU A 741 -5.98 -14.27 -9.92
CA GLU A 741 -6.86 -13.15 -9.57
C GLU A 741 -6.23 -12.36 -8.43
N VAL A 742 -6.19 -11.04 -8.56
CA VAL A 742 -5.62 -10.08 -7.59
C VAL A 742 -6.40 -8.77 -7.68
N CYS A 743 -6.91 -8.27 -6.56
CA CYS A 743 -7.65 -6.99 -6.49
C CYS A 743 -8.86 -6.90 -7.46
N GLY A 744 -9.46 -8.04 -7.85
CA GLY A 744 -10.53 -8.13 -8.85
C GLY A 744 -10.07 -8.33 -10.29
N GLU A 745 -8.79 -8.08 -10.59
CA GLU A 745 -8.24 -8.29 -11.93
C GLU A 745 -8.12 -9.77 -12.25
N LYS A 746 -8.57 -10.16 -13.45
CA LYS A 746 -8.39 -11.51 -13.99
C LYS A 746 -7.11 -11.55 -14.80
N LEU A 747 -6.22 -12.46 -14.46
CA LEU A 747 -4.83 -12.42 -14.90
C LEU A 747 -4.40 -13.78 -15.44
N VAL A 748 -3.63 -13.79 -16.53
CA VAL A 748 -2.97 -15.00 -17.03
C VAL A 748 -1.47 -14.91 -16.81
N LEU A 749 -0.89 -15.96 -16.24
CA LEU A 749 0.53 -16.12 -15.94
C LEU A 749 1.15 -17.22 -16.80
N TRP A 750 2.34 -17.00 -17.34
CA TRP A 750 3.15 -18.02 -18.01
C TRP A 750 4.65 -17.74 -17.87
N ARG A 751 5.50 -18.64 -18.37
CA ARG A 751 6.95 -18.42 -18.47
C ARG A 751 7.41 -18.20 -19.90
N GLY A 752 8.29 -17.22 -20.09
CA GLY A 752 9.05 -17.01 -21.31
C GLY A 752 10.05 -18.13 -21.59
N THR A 753 10.65 -18.11 -22.78
CA THR A 753 11.76 -19.01 -23.17
C THR A 753 13.05 -18.75 -22.39
N ASP A 754 13.16 -17.58 -21.74
CA ASP A 754 14.18 -17.21 -20.76
C ASP A 754 13.87 -17.73 -19.33
N GLY A 755 12.68 -18.31 -19.11
CA GLY A 755 12.17 -18.76 -17.82
C GLY A 755 11.52 -17.67 -16.96
N ALA A 756 11.57 -16.40 -17.38
CA ALA A 756 10.96 -15.28 -16.67
C ALA A 756 9.43 -15.40 -16.68
N VAL A 757 8.77 -14.96 -15.62
CA VAL A 757 7.30 -14.98 -15.55
C VAL A 757 6.75 -13.73 -16.24
N HIS A 758 5.67 -13.88 -16.99
CA HIS A 758 4.95 -12.80 -17.66
C HIS A 758 3.49 -12.78 -17.22
N CYS A 759 2.83 -11.62 -17.33
CA CYS A 759 1.43 -11.46 -16.93
C CYS A 759 0.69 -10.42 -17.78
N ILE A 760 -0.51 -10.79 -18.23
CA ILE A 760 -1.45 -9.90 -18.93
C ILE A 760 -2.88 -10.15 -18.44
N ASN A 761 -3.81 -9.25 -18.73
CA ASN A 761 -5.23 -9.39 -18.41
C ASN A 761 -5.82 -10.60 -19.16
N ASP A 762 -6.55 -11.47 -18.45
CA ASP A 762 -7.10 -12.74 -18.92
C ASP A 762 -8.36 -12.59 -19.78
N VAL A 763 -8.37 -11.60 -20.67
CA VAL A 763 -9.51 -11.26 -21.53
C VAL A 763 -8.98 -10.97 -22.93
N CYS A 764 -9.22 -11.87 -23.88
CA CYS A 764 -8.81 -11.69 -25.27
C CYS A 764 -9.60 -10.53 -25.92
N PRO A 765 -8.95 -9.44 -26.38
CA PRO A 765 -9.63 -8.24 -26.90
C PRO A 765 -10.49 -8.48 -28.15
N HIS A 766 -10.34 -9.61 -28.84
CA HIS A 766 -11.21 -9.95 -29.98
C HIS A 766 -12.66 -10.25 -29.56
N ARG A 767 -12.88 -11.07 -28.51
CA ARG A 767 -14.22 -11.57 -28.11
C ARG A 767 -14.42 -11.82 -26.60
N GLY A 768 -13.47 -11.42 -25.76
CA GLY A 768 -13.54 -11.61 -24.29
C GLY A 768 -13.29 -13.04 -23.80
N ALA A 769 -12.75 -13.93 -24.64
CA ALA A 769 -12.41 -15.29 -24.23
C ALA A 769 -11.18 -15.30 -23.29
N PRO A 770 -11.16 -16.14 -22.24
CA PRO A 770 -10.01 -16.25 -21.35
C PRO A 770 -8.80 -16.85 -22.07
N LEU A 771 -7.64 -16.22 -21.87
CA LEU A 771 -6.34 -16.63 -22.41
C LEU A 771 -5.73 -17.76 -21.58
N SER A 772 -6.10 -17.86 -20.30
CA SER A 772 -5.70 -18.91 -19.36
C SER A 772 -6.22 -20.31 -19.70
N LEU A 773 -7.29 -20.41 -20.50
CA LEU A 773 -7.77 -21.66 -21.10
C LEU A 773 -7.06 -22.01 -22.44
N GLY A 774 -6.09 -21.18 -22.84
CA GLY A 774 -5.30 -21.35 -24.05
C GLY A 774 -4.09 -22.27 -23.89
N TRP A 775 -3.11 -22.09 -24.77
CA TRP A 775 -1.83 -22.79 -24.75
C TRP A 775 -0.66 -21.85 -25.07
N MET A 776 0.57 -22.37 -25.03
CA MET A 776 1.79 -21.61 -25.31
C MET A 776 2.34 -21.95 -26.69
N GLU A 777 2.69 -20.94 -27.49
CA GLU A 777 3.43 -21.10 -28.76
C GLU A 777 4.48 -20.00 -28.92
N THR A 778 5.56 -20.32 -29.66
CA THR A 778 6.58 -19.33 -30.00
C THR A 778 6.21 -18.60 -31.30
N HIS A 779 5.89 -17.31 -31.22
CA HIS A 779 5.61 -16.44 -32.38
C HIS A 779 6.63 -15.30 -32.43
N ASN A 780 7.19 -15.02 -33.60
CA ASN A 780 8.26 -14.02 -33.78
C ASN A 780 9.48 -14.18 -32.84
N GLY A 781 9.73 -15.41 -32.36
CA GLY A 781 10.79 -15.73 -31.39
C GLY A 781 10.42 -15.49 -29.92
N GLN A 782 9.23 -14.96 -29.64
CA GLN A 782 8.70 -14.71 -28.29
C GLN A 782 7.72 -15.80 -27.88
N GLN A 783 7.68 -16.16 -26.60
CA GLN A 783 6.73 -17.16 -26.08
C GLN A 783 5.39 -16.49 -25.76
N CYS A 784 4.39 -16.75 -26.59
CA CYS A 784 3.09 -16.09 -26.59
C CYS A 784 1.98 -17.00 -26.07
N VAL A 785 1.04 -16.44 -25.31
CA VAL A 785 -0.18 -17.14 -24.92
C VAL A 785 -1.21 -17.07 -26.06
N VAL A 786 -1.73 -18.23 -26.47
CA VAL A 786 -2.61 -18.38 -27.62
C VAL A 786 -4.06 -18.51 -27.16
N CYS A 787 -4.91 -17.57 -27.58
CA CYS A 787 -6.33 -17.53 -27.26
C CYS A 787 -7.07 -18.77 -27.80
N PRO A 788 -7.77 -19.56 -26.95
CA PRO A 788 -8.35 -20.84 -27.34
C PRO A 788 -9.50 -20.72 -28.35
N TYR A 789 -10.14 -19.55 -28.45
CA TYR A 789 -11.32 -19.37 -29.31
C TYR A 789 -10.98 -19.13 -30.80
N HIS A 790 -9.90 -18.40 -31.10
CA HIS A 790 -9.56 -17.96 -32.47
C HIS A 790 -8.05 -17.99 -32.77
N GLY A 791 -7.23 -18.58 -31.89
CA GLY A 791 -5.78 -18.72 -32.10
C GLY A 791 -4.97 -17.40 -32.10
N TRP A 792 -5.54 -16.29 -31.63
CA TRP A 792 -4.80 -15.02 -31.48
C TRP A 792 -3.71 -15.17 -30.42
N ALA A 793 -2.44 -14.96 -30.78
CA ALA A 793 -1.29 -15.12 -29.88
C ALA A 793 -0.82 -13.77 -29.34
N PHE A 794 -0.64 -13.66 -28.02
CA PHE A 794 -0.24 -12.43 -27.32
C PHE A 794 1.09 -12.59 -26.57
N ASP A 795 1.97 -11.58 -26.67
CA ASP A 795 3.28 -11.56 -26.00
C ASP A 795 3.24 -11.04 -24.55
N ALA A 796 4.43 -10.92 -23.93
CA ALA A 796 4.60 -10.41 -22.58
C ALA A 796 4.24 -8.92 -22.39
N GLU A 797 4.11 -8.17 -23.48
CA GLU A 797 3.61 -6.78 -23.52
C GLU A 797 2.12 -6.69 -23.87
N GLY A 798 1.45 -7.84 -23.98
CA GLY A 798 0.03 -7.94 -24.32
C GLY A 798 -0.28 -7.66 -25.79
N VAL A 799 0.72 -7.58 -26.66
CA VAL A 799 0.55 -7.27 -28.09
C VAL A 799 0.27 -8.55 -28.87
N CYS A 800 -0.74 -8.54 -29.75
CA CYS A 800 -1.11 -9.69 -30.56
C CYS A 800 -0.08 -9.96 -31.68
N GLN A 801 0.84 -10.90 -31.47
CA GLN A 801 1.90 -11.28 -32.40
C GLN A 801 1.42 -12.13 -33.58
N HIS A 802 0.30 -12.85 -33.45
CA HIS A 802 -0.27 -13.65 -34.55
C HIS A 802 -1.81 -13.67 -34.57
N VAL A 803 -2.39 -13.57 -35.76
CA VAL A 803 -3.84 -13.65 -36.04
C VAL A 803 -4.05 -14.66 -37.18
N PRO A 804 -4.42 -15.92 -36.89
CA PRO A 804 -4.47 -16.99 -37.90
C PRO A 804 -5.46 -16.77 -39.06
N ALA A 805 -6.42 -15.86 -38.89
CA ALA A 805 -7.46 -15.56 -39.88
C ALA A 805 -7.15 -14.33 -40.76
N ALA A 806 -5.98 -13.70 -40.60
CA ALA A 806 -5.56 -12.55 -41.40
C ALA A 806 -4.54 -12.98 -42.48
N GLU A 807 -4.72 -12.52 -43.72
CA GLU A 807 -3.74 -12.77 -44.80
C GLU A 807 -2.41 -12.04 -44.55
N ASN A 808 -2.44 -10.93 -43.83
CA ASN A 808 -1.27 -10.14 -43.46
C ASN A 808 -1.40 -9.61 -42.01
N MET A 809 -0.35 -9.75 -41.21
CA MET A 809 -0.30 -9.24 -39.84
C MET A 809 -0.37 -7.71 -39.74
N ALA A 810 -0.04 -6.98 -40.82
CA ALA A 810 -0.20 -5.53 -40.89
C ALA A 810 -1.67 -5.07 -40.81
N ASP A 811 -2.61 -5.95 -41.17
CA ASP A 811 -4.05 -5.64 -41.19
C ASP A 811 -4.74 -5.87 -39.83
N ARG A 812 -3.98 -6.26 -38.79
CA ARG A 812 -4.52 -6.47 -37.44
C ARG A 812 -5.11 -5.14 -36.90
N PRO A 813 -6.29 -5.15 -36.25
CA PRO A 813 -6.85 -3.95 -35.63
C PRO A 813 -5.87 -3.32 -34.63
N LYS A 814 -5.83 -1.98 -34.52
CA LYS A 814 -5.01 -1.29 -33.52
C LYS A 814 -5.32 -1.74 -32.08
N GLN A 815 -6.55 -2.19 -31.86
CA GLN A 815 -7.10 -2.67 -30.60
C GLN A 815 -6.72 -4.14 -30.29
N SER A 816 -5.70 -4.69 -30.97
CA SER A 816 -5.18 -6.05 -30.76
C SER A 816 -4.14 -6.10 -29.64
N ILE A 817 -4.42 -5.40 -28.54
CA ILE A 817 -3.56 -5.29 -27.35
C ILE A 817 -4.42 -5.56 -26.11
N THR A 818 -3.86 -6.24 -25.12
CA THR A 818 -4.43 -6.41 -23.77
C THR A 818 -3.47 -5.81 -22.73
N GLU A 819 -3.96 -5.45 -21.54
CA GLU A 819 -3.12 -4.83 -20.52
C GLU A 819 -2.08 -5.82 -19.98
N ALA A 820 -0.81 -5.40 -19.93
CA ALA A 820 0.30 -6.17 -19.38
C ALA A 820 0.72 -5.63 -18.01
N TYR A 821 1.00 -6.55 -17.08
CA TYR A 821 1.33 -6.25 -15.69
C TYR A 821 2.81 -6.45 -15.38
N ALA A 822 3.34 -5.66 -14.44
CA ALA A 822 4.68 -5.89 -13.92
C ALA A 822 4.66 -7.08 -12.94
N VAL A 823 5.46 -8.11 -13.24
CA VAL A 823 5.63 -9.29 -12.38
C VAL A 823 7.10 -9.56 -12.07
N GLN A 824 7.37 -10.15 -10.91
CA GLN A 824 8.68 -10.66 -10.51
C GLN A 824 8.54 -11.97 -9.73
N GLU A 825 9.45 -12.91 -9.95
CA GLU A 825 9.55 -14.14 -9.15
C GLU A 825 10.57 -13.94 -8.03
N LYS A 826 10.14 -14.06 -6.76
CA LYS A 826 11.01 -13.83 -5.59
C LYS A 826 10.53 -14.66 -4.39
N GLY A 827 11.45 -15.43 -3.81
CA GLY A 827 11.20 -16.20 -2.57
C GLY A 827 10.08 -17.23 -2.67
N GLY A 828 9.95 -17.92 -3.81
CA GLY A 828 8.92 -18.96 -4.04
C GLY A 828 7.54 -18.44 -4.45
N PHE A 829 7.36 -17.12 -4.60
CA PHE A 829 6.13 -16.50 -5.07
C PHE A 829 6.34 -15.79 -6.41
N VAL A 830 5.29 -15.77 -7.22
CA VAL A 830 5.13 -14.80 -8.32
C VAL A 830 4.42 -13.58 -7.75
N TRP A 831 5.10 -12.45 -7.73
CA TRP A 831 4.57 -11.16 -7.29
C TRP A 831 4.07 -10.37 -8.50
N LEU A 832 2.87 -9.84 -8.39
CA LEU A 832 2.26 -8.87 -9.31
C LEU A 832 2.29 -7.50 -8.66
N PHE A 833 2.75 -6.51 -9.40
CA PHE A 833 2.58 -5.11 -9.04
C PHE A 833 1.18 -4.67 -9.48
N TYR A 834 0.31 -4.35 -8.53
CA TYR A 834 -1.05 -3.87 -8.83
C TYR A 834 -1.02 -2.36 -9.12
N GLY A 835 -0.35 -2.00 -10.20
CA GLY A 835 -0.09 -0.64 -10.67
C GLY A 835 0.49 -0.69 -12.08
N SER A 836 0.68 0.46 -12.73
CA SER A 836 1.06 0.47 -14.15
C SER A 836 2.42 -0.21 -14.38
N LYS A 837 2.47 -1.18 -15.31
CA LYS A 837 3.74 -1.79 -15.78
C LYS A 837 4.72 -0.76 -16.35
N ARG A 838 4.24 0.41 -16.78
CA ARG A 838 5.05 1.52 -17.29
C ARG A 838 5.77 2.33 -16.21
N MET A 839 5.38 2.22 -14.94
CA MET A 839 6.12 2.81 -13.82
C MET A 839 7.54 2.20 -13.79
N PRO A 840 8.63 3.00 -13.74
CA PRO A 840 10.00 2.51 -13.63
C PRO A 840 10.18 1.46 -12.53
N ALA A 841 11.15 0.54 -12.69
CA ALA A 841 11.35 -0.54 -11.71
C ALA A 841 11.85 0.00 -10.36
N GLU A 842 12.53 1.13 -10.40
CA GLU A 842 13.15 1.90 -9.33
C GLU A 842 12.13 2.68 -8.48
N GLU A 843 10.98 3.05 -9.07
CA GLU A 843 9.89 3.77 -8.38
C GLU A 843 8.94 2.83 -7.62
N ARG A 844 8.98 1.53 -7.94
CA ARG A 844 8.14 0.52 -7.28
C ARG A 844 8.70 0.20 -5.88
N PRO A 845 7.86 0.09 -4.83
CA PRO A 845 8.32 -0.32 -3.51
C PRO A 845 8.96 -1.71 -3.53
N ASP A 846 9.88 -1.96 -2.60
CA ASP A 846 10.52 -3.27 -2.42
C ASP A 846 9.48 -4.39 -2.25
N ILE A 847 9.66 -5.50 -2.97
CA ILE A 847 8.91 -6.73 -2.71
C ILE A 847 9.21 -7.21 -1.27
N PRO A 848 8.19 -7.39 -0.41
CA PRO A 848 8.36 -7.88 0.95
C PRO A 848 9.17 -9.19 0.99
N PHE A 849 10.27 -9.19 1.75
CA PHE A 849 11.26 -10.25 1.72
C PHE A 849 11.93 -10.45 3.07
N VAL A 850 12.41 -11.67 3.33
CA VAL A 850 13.27 -12.04 4.46
C VAL A 850 14.41 -12.94 3.95
N PRO A 851 15.68 -12.73 4.36
CA PRO A 851 16.82 -13.53 3.90
C PRO A 851 16.64 -15.05 4.07
N GLU A 852 15.92 -15.46 5.11
CA GLU A 852 15.62 -16.85 5.46
C GLU A 852 14.79 -17.59 4.39
N LEU A 853 14.22 -16.90 3.39
CA LEU A 853 13.57 -17.53 2.22
C LEU A 853 14.58 -18.14 1.23
N VAL A 854 15.85 -17.72 1.25
CA VAL A 854 16.89 -18.16 0.31
C VAL A 854 18.18 -18.67 0.98
N ASP A 855 18.32 -18.49 2.29
CA ASP A 855 19.45 -19.00 3.08
C ASP A 855 19.40 -20.54 3.21
N PRO A 856 20.43 -21.29 2.77
CA PRO A 856 20.51 -22.74 2.92
C PRO A 856 20.47 -23.25 4.39
N ALA A 857 20.72 -22.40 5.38
CA ALA A 857 20.54 -22.72 6.80
C ALA A 857 19.07 -22.80 7.24
N TRP A 858 18.13 -22.46 6.34
CA TRP A 858 16.69 -22.43 6.58
C TRP A 858 15.95 -23.29 5.55
N ARG A 859 14.73 -23.73 5.91
CA ARG A 859 13.88 -24.53 5.02
C ARG A 859 12.47 -23.94 4.89
N PRO A 860 12.16 -23.26 3.76
CA PRO A 860 10.82 -22.77 3.47
C PRO A 860 9.84 -23.91 3.19
N THR A 861 8.55 -23.67 3.35
CA THR A 861 7.47 -24.62 3.07
C THR A 861 6.19 -23.86 2.72
N TYR A 862 5.80 -23.93 1.44
CA TYR A 862 4.77 -23.07 0.85
C TYR A 862 3.35 -23.66 0.94
N GLY A 863 2.35 -22.78 0.88
CA GLY A 863 0.95 -23.17 0.74
C GLY A 863 0.03 -21.97 0.54
N GLU A 864 -1.26 -22.26 0.42
CA GLU A 864 -2.32 -21.27 0.25
C GLU A 864 -3.60 -21.73 0.96
N ILE A 865 -4.48 -20.79 1.31
CA ILE A 865 -5.82 -21.05 1.84
C ILE A 865 -6.75 -19.88 1.52
N GLU A 866 -7.98 -20.19 1.08
CA GLU A 866 -9.00 -19.19 0.72
C GLU A 866 -9.92 -18.86 1.90
N PHE A 867 -10.34 -17.60 1.98
CA PHE A 867 -11.31 -17.08 2.95
C PHE A 867 -12.47 -16.40 2.23
N ASP A 868 -13.69 -16.69 2.67
CA ASP A 868 -14.97 -16.20 2.15
C ASP A 868 -15.41 -14.94 2.90
N CYS A 869 -14.46 -14.03 3.12
CA CYS A 869 -14.65 -12.74 3.76
C CYS A 869 -13.67 -11.67 3.23
N ALA A 870 -13.90 -10.42 3.62
CA ALA A 870 -13.10 -9.27 3.21
C ALA A 870 -11.64 -9.36 3.68
N HIS A 871 -10.73 -9.03 2.77
CA HIS A 871 -9.26 -9.06 2.93
C HIS A 871 -8.76 -8.50 4.26
N TRP A 872 -9.31 -7.36 4.66
CA TRP A 872 -8.88 -6.66 5.86
C TRP A 872 -9.12 -7.44 7.15
N SER A 873 -10.22 -8.19 7.25
CA SER A 873 -10.54 -9.02 8.42
C SER A 873 -9.56 -10.20 8.56
N VAL A 874 -9.07 -10.75 7.44
CA VAL A 874 -8.04 -11.80 7.41
C VAL A 874 -6.68 -11.24 7.79
N PHE A 875 -6.30 -10.08 7.23
CA PHE A 875 -5.00 -9.49 7.52
C PHE A 875 -4.87 -9.02 8.99
N GLU A 876 -5.92 -8.42 9.57
CA GLU A 876 -5.88 -8.00 10.98
C GLU A 876 -5.80 -9.18 11.95
N ASN A 877 -6.46 -10.31 11.66
CA ASN A 877 -6.27 -11.55 12.42
C ASN A 877 -4.82 -12.03 12.34
N ALA A 878 -4.20 -12.04 11.15
CA ALA A 878 -2.80 -12.44 10.97
C ALA A 878 -1.76 -11.56 11.70
N ILE A 879 -2.16 -10.38 12.21
CA ILE A 879 -1.28 -9.49 13.01
C ILE A 879 -1.79 -9.25 14.45
N ASP A 880 -2.94 -9.81 14.83
CA ASP A 880 -3.38 -9.89 16.22
C ASP A 880 -2.66 -11.04 16.94
N MET A 881 -2.16 -10.78 18.14
CA MET A 881 -1.41 -11.73 18.94
C MET A 881 -2.16 -12.16 20.20
N ALA A 882 -3.35 -11.59 20.45
CA ALA A 882 -4.19 -11.91 21.61
C ALA A 882 -5.08 -13.15 21.37
N HIS A 883 -5.67 -13.32 20.18
CA HIS A 883 -6.50 -14.50 19.89
C HIS A 883 -5.74 -15.82 20.01
N ILE A 884 -4.42 -15.82 19.79
CA ILE A 884 -3.54 -17.00 19.81
C ILE A 884 -3.80 -17.87 21.04
N HIS A 885 -3.92 -17.24 22.21
CA HIS A 885 -4.10 -17.95 23.49
C HIS A 885 -5.46 -18.64 23.65
N TYR A 886 -6.46 -18.25 22.87
CA TYR A 886 -7.83 -18.78 22.97
C TYR A 886 -8.22 -19.65 21.77
N LEU A 887 -7.95 -19.17 20.55
CA LEU A 887 -8.30 -19.85 19.30
C LEU A 887 -7.41 -21.08 19.07
N HIS A 888 -6.11 -20.95 19.34
CA HIS A 888 -5.12 -22.01 19.16
C HIS A 888 -4.78 -22.76 20.46
N ASP A 889 -5.64 -22.73 21.50
CA ASP A 889 -5.42 -23.47 22.76
C ASP A 889 -5.40 -25.01 22.54
N ASN A 890 -6.00 -25.49 21.44
CA ASN A 890 -5.94 -26.87 20.94
C ASN A 890 -4.75 -27.14 19.98
N SER A 891 -3.78 -26.22 19.90
CA SER A 891 -2.63 -26.26 18.99
C SER A 891 -1.31 -25.89 19.68
N PHE A 892 -1.21 -24.68 20.25
CA PHE A 892 0.00 -24.17 20.91
C PHE A 892 -0.24 -22.97 21.85
N GLY A 893 -1.36 -22.27 21.73
CA GLY A 893 -1.73 -21.16 22.61
C GLY A 893 -1.98 -21.60 24.05
N ASN A 894 -1.99 -20.65 24.99
CA ASN A 894 -2.24 -20.94 26.39
C ASN A 894 -3.27 -19.98 27.03
N LYS A 895 -4.53 -20.42 27.15
CA LYS A 895 -5.60 -19.62 27.78
C LYS A 895 -5.42 -19.38 29.28
N GLU A 896 -4.53 -20.12 29.95
CA GLU A 896 -4.23 -19.95 31.38
C GLU A 896 -3.18 -18.85 31.63
N GLN A 897 -2.39 -18.50 30.62
CA GLN A 897 -1.46 -17.36 30.64
C GLN A 897 -1.57 -16.52 29.35
N PRO A 898 -2.70 -15.82 29.13
CA PRO A 898 -2.98 -15.05 27.91
C PRO A 898 -2.27 -13.68 27.85
N GLN A 899 -1.32 -13.38 28.74
CA GLN A 899 -0.73 -12.05 28.85
C GLN A 899 0.44 -11.88 27.87
N ILE A 900 0.27 -11.02 26.86
CA ILE A 900 1.36 -10.53 26.02
C ILE A 900 2.27 -9.64 26.87
N ARG A 901 3.54 -10.04 27.06
CA ARG A 901 4.50 -9.34 27.92
C ARG A 901 5.46 -8.46 27.13
N ASP A 902 5.91 -7.38 27.77
CA ASP A 902 6.97 -6.48 27.30
C ASP A 902 6.77 -5.86 25.92
N MET A 903 5.51 -5.72 25.48
CA MET A 903 5.27 -5.31 24.10
C MET A 903 5.74 -3.88 23.82
N THR A 904 6.62 -3.80 22.82
CA THR A 904 7.11 -2.60 22.14
C THR A 904 6.67 -2.62 20.69
N CYS A 905 6.56 -1.45 20.06
CA CYS A 905 6.25 -1.33 18.64
C CYS A 905 6.92 -0.07 18.04
N LYS A 906 7.27 -0.10 16.76
CA LYS A 906 7.85 1.02 15.98
C LYS A 906 7.28 1.07 14.56
N LYS A 907 7.27 2.26 13.93
CA LYS A 907 7.00 2.42 12.48
C LYS A 907 8.23 1.94 11.69
N LEU A 908 8.01 1.38 10.52
CA LEU A 908 8.99 1.08 9.47
C LEU A 908 8.63 1.94 8.23
N ALA A 909 9.51 2.03 7.23
CA ALA A 909 9.19 2.75 5.98
C ALA A 909 7.88 2.25 5.34
N TRP A 910 7.73 0.93 5.21
CA TRP A 910 6.58 0.27 4.58
C TRP A 910 5.78 -0.59 5.57
N GLY A 911 5.76 -0.28 6.86
CA GLY A 911 5.10 -1.16 7.84
C GLY A 911 5.21 -0.75 9.30
N VAL A 912 4.94 -1.71 10.19
CA VAL A 912 5.22 -1.64 11.63
C VAL A 912 5.92 -2.91 12.09
N GLU A 913 6.78 -2.79 13.10
CA GLU A 913 7.39 -3.93 13.81
C GLU A 913 6.95 -3.89 15.28
N ALA A 914 6.54 -5.02 15.83
CA ALA A 914 6.22 -5.22 17.23
C ALA A 914 7.08 -6.36 17.80
N LYS A 915 7.55 -6.18 19.05
CA LYS A 915 8.33 -7.19 19.78
C LYS A 915 7.76 -7.38 21.17
N PHE A 916 7.53 -8.64 21.53
CA PHE A 916 6.85 -9.05 22.76
C PHE A 916 7.20 -10.49 23.11
N ARG A 917 6.70 -10.95 24.26
CA ARG A 917 6.87 -12.32 24.75
C ARG A 917 5.53 -12.97 25.05
N LEU A 918 5.35 -14.19 24.59
CA LEU A 918 4.17 -15.02 24.83
C LEU A 918 4.53 -16.20 25.75
N HIS A 919 3.52 -16.76 26.42
CA HIS A 919 3.65 -18.00 27.17
C HIS A 919 2.81 -19.10 26.51
N ASN A 920 3.45 -20.10 25.91
CA ASN A 920 2.76 -21.12 25.09
C ASN A 920 2.56 -22.44 25.85
N LYS A 921 1.66 -23.30 25.36
CA LYS A 921 1.56 -24.70 25.78
C LYS A 921 2.57 -25.55 24.99
N PRO A 922 3.11 -26.65 25.57
CA PRO A 922 3.89 -27.61 24.80
C PRO A 922 3.06 -28.21 23.68
N VAL A 923 3.47 -28.00 22.43
CA VAL A 923 2.73 -28.39 21.22
C VAL A 923 2.39 -29.89 21.20
N ASN A 924 3.26 -30.73 21.77
CA ASN A 924 2.96 -32.14 22.01
C ASN A 924 3.90 -32.72 23.10
N ALA A 925 3.32 -33.38 24.11
CA ALA A 925 4.03 -33.96 25.25
C ALA A 925 5.14 -34.97 24.89
N LEU A 926 5.05 -35.62 23.72
CA LEU A 926 6.07 -36.55 23.19
C LEU A 926 7.36 -35.86 22.71
N TRP A 927 7.34 -34.54 22.51
CA TRP A 927 8.45 -33.80 21.91
C TRP A 927 9.01 -32.78 22.90
N GLU A 928 10.06 -33.17 23.62
CA GLU A 928 10.73 -32.34 24.64
C GLU A 928 11.12 -30.95 24.13
N PHE A 929 11.51 -30.80 22.87
CA PHE A 929 11.86 -29.50 22.28
C PHE A 929 10.68 -28.50 22.25
N SER A 930 9.43 -28.96 22.39
CA SER A 930 8.24 -28.10 22.47
C SER A 930 7.93 -27.61 23.88
N LYS A 931 8.58 -28.15 24.93
CA LYS A 931 8.38 -27.75 26.33
C LYS A 931 9.15 -26.49 26.72
N VAL A 932 9.09 -25.45 25.88
CA VAL A 932 9.72 -24.15 26.15
C VAL A 932 8.63 -23.12 26.43
N PRO A 933 8.42 -22.72 27.70
CA PRO A 933 7.23 -21.97 28.09
C PRO A 933 7.20 -20.54 27.54
N GLU A 934 8.34 -19.83 27.54
CA GLU A 934 8.43 -18.44 27.05
C GLU A 934 8.93 -18.40 25.61
N VAL A 935 8.18 -17.73 24.74
CA VAL A 935 8.48 -17.55 23.32
C VAL A 935 8.70 -16.07 23.03
N ARG A 936 9.86 -15.74 22.46
CA ARG A 936 10.14 -14.38 21.97
C ARG A 936 9.59 -14.24 20.56
N VAL A 937 8.84 -13.17 20.31
CA VAL A 937 8.17 -12.95 19.03
C VAL A 937 8.54 -11.57 18.47
N THR A 938 8.85 -11.52 17.18
CA THR A 938 8.92 -10.28 16.39
C THR A 938 7.89 -10.38 15.27
N ALA A 939 6.80 -9.60 15.36
CA ALA A 939 5.79 -9.52 14.33
C ALA A 939 5.99 -8.23 13.50
N LYS A 940 6.05 -8.36 12.18
CA LYS A 940 6.06 -7.23 11.23
C LYS A 940 4.80 -7.28 10.39
N ALA A 941 4.11 -6.15 10.29
CA ALA A 941 3.01 -5.94 9.36
C ALA A 941 3.51 -4.95 8.29
N LEU A 942 3.58 -5.40 7.04
CA LEU A 942 4.12 -4.66 5.91
C LEU A 942 3.01 -4.37 4.89
N LEU A 943 3.07 -3.21 4.26
CA LEU A 943 2.18 -2.84 3.17
C LEU A 943 2.43 -3.74 1.93
N PRO A 944 1.40 -4.03 1.12
CA PRO A 944 0.00 -3.66 1.34
C PRO A 944 -0.64 -4.53 2.44
N SER A 945 -0.21 -5.79 2.54
CA SER A 945 -0.79 -6.81 3.41
C SER A 945 0.10 -8.07 3.53
N THR A 946 1.35 -7.88 3.93
CA THR A 946 2.29 -8.98 4.23
C THR A 946 2.60 -9.02 5.73
N SER A 947 2.27 -10.13 6.40
CA SER A 947 2.66 -10.38 7.80
C SER A 947 3.88 -11.29 7.85
N VAL A 948 4.87 -10.93 8.67
CA VAL A 948 6.07 -11.71 8.93
C VAL A 948 6.23 -11.87 10.43
N ILE A 949 6.01 -13.06 10.97
CA ILE A 949 6.11 -13.33 12.41
C ILE A 949 7.25 -14.30 12.65
N SER A 950 8.33 -13.80 13.28
CA SER A 950 9.47 -14.59 13.71
C SER A 950 9.29 -15.03 15.16
N PHE A 951 9.28 -16.34 15.39
CA PHE A 951 9.22 -16.98 16.71
C PHE A 951 10.58 -17.58 17.04
N THR A 952 11.16 -17.22 18.18
CA THR A 952 12.38 -17.87 18.71
C THR A 952 12.07 -18.54 20.04
N LEU A 953 12.17 -19.86 20.04
CA LEU A 953 12.09 -20.67 21.25
C LEU A 953 13.39 -20.55 22.06
N GLY A 954 13.29 -20.59 23.39
CA GLY A 954 14.43 -20.55 24.31
C GLY A 954 15.42 -21.72 24.21
N ASN A 955 15.20 -22.70 23.32
CA ASN A 955 16.16 -23.76 22.98
C ASN A 955 16.91 -23.50 21.66
N GLY A 956 16.78 -22.30 21.08
CA GLY A 956 17.45 -21.86 19.85
C GLY A 956 16.63 -22.07 18.56
N LEU A 957 15.69 -23.03 18.56
CA LEU A 957 14.86 -23.32 17.39
C LEU A 957 14.00 -22.11 17.02
N SER A 958 14.07 -21.69 15.75
CA SER A 958 13.35 -20.52 15.25
C SER A 958 12.51 -20.83 14.01
N PHE A 959 11.36 -20.17 13.94
CA PHE A 959 10.38 -20.28 12.86
C PHE A 959 9.98 -18.88 12.37
N ILE A 960 9.65 -18.76 11.09
CA ILE A 960 9.08 -17.54 10.51
C ILE A 960 7.84 -17.92 9.71
N THR A 961 6.69 -17.34 10.06
CA THR A 961 5.50 -17.38 9.19
C THR A 961 5.49 -16.13 8.34
N PHE A 962 5.74 -16.29 7.04
CA PHE A 962 5.60 -15.25 6.03
C PHE A 962 4.26 -15.47 5.31
N VAL A 963 3.35 -14.50 5.35
CA VAL A 963 2.02 -14.59 4.71
C VAL A 963 1.75 -13.30 3.96
N ASN A 964 1.41 -13.40 2.68
CA ASN A 964 0.82 -12.31 1.92
C ASN A 964 -0.69 -12.59 1.78
N THR A 965 -1.50 -11.73 2.38
CA THR A 965 -2.97 -11.78 2.30
C THR A 965 -3.39 -11.03 1.04
N VAL A 966 -3.96 -11.73 0.07
CA VAL A 966 -4.29 -11.18 -1.25
C VAL A 966 -5.80 -11.01 -1.39
N PRO A 967 -6.30 -9.80 -1.70
CA PRO A 967 -7.69 -9.62 -2.03
C PRO A 967 -7.98 -10.25 -3.38
N ILE A 968 -9.05 -11.03 -3.47
CA ILE A 968 -9.56 -11.60 -4.72
C ILE A 968 -10.77 -10.78 -5.15
N SER A 969 -11.77 -10.67 -4.28
CA SER A 969 -12.91 -9.77 -4.44
C SER A 969 -13.29 -9.13 -3.09
N ALA A 970 -14.27 -8.22 -3.09
CA ALA A 970 -14.72 -7.52 -1.87
C ALA A 970 -15.08 -8.46 -0.69
N ASN A 971 -15.41 -9.73 -0.96
CA ASN A 971 -15.73 -10.74 0.03
C ASN A 971 -14.95 -12.06 -0.15
N LYS A 972 -13.85 -12.08 -0.95
CA LYS A 972 -12.98 -13.27 -1.09
C LYS A 972 -11.51 -12.88 -1.00
N THR A 973 -10.75 -13.69 -0.26
CA THR A 973 -9.33 -13.44 0.06
C THR A 973 -8.54 -14.74 -0.02
N ILE A 974 -7.25 -14.69 -0.37
CA ILE A 974 -6.34 -15.84 -0.29
C ILE A 974 -5.11 -15.45 0.52
N ASN A 975 -4.80 -16.20 1.58
CA ASN A 975 -3.48 -16.16 2.20
C ASN A 975 -2.54 -17.07 1.40
N ARG A 976 -1.53 -16.50 0.74
CA ARG A 976 -0.41 -17.26 0.17
C ARG A 976 0.76 -17.17 1.14
N PHE A 977 1.27 -18.30 1.61
CA PHE A 977 2.16 -18.35 2.75
C PHE A 977 3.40 -19.22 2.54
N CYS A 978 4.42 -18.95 3.37
CA CYS A 978 5.58 -19.78 3.57
C CYS A 978 5.87 -19.90 5.08
N LEU A 979 5.95 -21.14 5.57
CA LEU A 979 6.50 -21.44 6.89
C LEU A 979 7.98 -21.79 6.73
N ILE A 980 8.85 -20.93 7.26
CA ILE A 980 10.30 -21.09 7.24
C ILE A 980 10.75 -21.62 8.62
N ARG A 981 11.70 -22.56 8.64
CA ARG A 981 12.29 -23.12 9.87
C ARG A 981 13.81 -23.16 9.82
N SER A 982 14.48 -22.90 10.93
CA SER A 982 15.93 -23.02 11.05
C SER A 982 16.37 -24.49 11.00
N LEU A 983 17.31 -24.84 10.11
CA LEU A 983 18.00 -26.13 10.11
C LEU A 983 19.28 -26.09 10.95
N ALA A 984 19.91 -24.91 11.04
CA ALA A 984 21.06 -24.69 11.91
C ALA A 984 20.66 -24.75 13.39
N ALA A 985 21.43 -25.52 14.16
CA ALA A 985 21.53 -25.39 15.60
C ALA A 985 23.01 -25.42 15.98
N ASP A 986 23.37 -24.67 17.02
CA ASP A 986 24.67 -24.75 17.66
C ASP A 986 24.94 -26.21 18.09
N GLU A 987 26.12 -26.74 17.72
CA GLU A 987 26.52 -28.13 17.95
C GLU A 987 26.49 -28.52 19.44
N ALA A 988 26.60 -27.53 20.34
CA ALA A 988 26.45 -27.71 21.78
C ALA A 988 25.02 -28.07 22.25
N THR A 989 24.01 -27.92 21.38
CA THR A 989 22.59 -28.08 21.76
C THR A 989 22.02 -29.46 21.44
N ALA A 990 21.02 -29.89 22.23
CA ALA A 990 20.34 -31.18 22.05
C ALA A 990 19.64 -31.34 20.68
N PHE A 991 19.38 -30.23 19.98
CA PHE A 991 18.72 -30.21 18.67
C PHE A 991 19.56 -30.84 17.55
N ALA A 992 20.91 -30.84 17.65
CA ALA A 992 21.78 -31.42 16.65
C ALA A 992 21.43 -32.90 16.32
N LYS A 993 20.91 -33.64 17.31
CA LYS A 993 20.45 -35.04 17.17
C LYS A 993 19.11 -35.20 16.43
N LEU A 994 18.35 -34.12 16.26
CA LEU A 994 17.05 -34.08 15.58
C LEU A 994 17.13 -33.54 14.15
N ASN A 995 18.23 -32.89 13.76
CA ASN A 995 18.43 -32.29 12.44
C ASN A 995 18.02 -33.21 11.25
N PRO A 996 18.39 -34.52 11.22
CA PRO A 996 17.97 -35.43 10.14
C PRO A 996 16.44 -35.60 9.98
N PHE A 997 15.67 -35.40 11.06
CA PHE A 997 14.21 -35.44 11.04
C PHE A 997 13.61 -34.11 10.54
N PHE A 998 14.14 -32.97 10.99
CA PHE A 998 13.68 -31.65 10.53
C PHE A 998 14.00 -31.35 9.06
N ASN A 999 15.05 -31.97 8.50
CA ASN A 999 15.42 -31.84 7.09
C ASN A 999 14.78 -32.91 6.16
N TRP A 1000 13.97 -33.83 6.71
CA TRP A 1000 13.28 -34.85 5.91
C TRP A 1000 12.11 -34.25 5.12
N ALA A 1001 11.94 -34.65 3.86
CA ALA A 1001 10.87 -34.14 2.99
C ALA A 1001 9.44 -34.42 3.52
N GLY A 1002 9.23 -35.50 4.28
CA GLY A 1002 7.96 -35.74 4.96
C GLY A 1002 7.67 -34.75 6.10
N PHE A 1003 8.69 -34.08 6.65
CA PHE A 1003 8.51 -32.98 7.60
C PHE A 1003 7.93 -31.74 6.90
N ASP A 1004 8.24 -31.46 5.63
CA ASP A 1004 7.59 -30.36 4.88
C ASP A 1004 6.08 -30.60 4.76
N ILE A 1005 5.68 -31.85 4.51
CA ILE A 1005 4.26 -32.25 4.47
C ILE A 1005 3.59 -32.06 5.85
N PHE A 1006 4.29 -32.38 6.93
CA PHE A 1006 3.82 -32.16 8.30
C PHE A 1006 3.71 -30.65 8.62
N ALA A 1007 4.74 -29.87 8.34
CA ALA A 1007 4.79 -28.43 8.58
C ALA A 1007 3.70 -27.68 7.81
N ARG A 1008 3.48 -28.02 6.52
CA ARG A 1008 2.38 -27.48 5.72
C ARG A 1008 1.01 -27.83 6.30
N LYS A 1009 0.81 -29.07 6.76
CA LYS A 1009 -0.45 -29.49 7.43
C LYS A 1009 -0.66 -28.79 8.78
N ALA A 1010 0.40 -28.52 9.54
CA ALA A 1010 0.33 -27.77 10.79
C ALA A 1010 -0.08 -26.31 10.53
N MET A 1011 0.55 -25.64 9.55
CA MET A 1011 0.19 -24.27 9.16
C MET A 1011 -1.27 -24.19 8.66
N LEU A 1012 -1.71 -25.14 7.82
CA LEU A 1012 -3.09 -25.22 7.36
C LEU A 1012 -4.10 -25.53 8.47
N LYS A 1013 -3.72 -26.21 9.55
CA LYS A 1013 -4.58 -26.38 10.75
C LYS A 1013 -4.78 -25.04 11.45
N ILE A 1014 -3.70 -24.29 11.68
CA ILE A 1014 -3.72 -22.99 12.36
C ILE A 1014 -4.58 -22.01 11.55
N LEU A 1015 -4.26 -21.81 10.27
CA LEU A 1015 -5.05 -20.94 9.38
C LEU A 1015 -6.50 -21.43 9.14
N GLY A 1016 -6.78 -22.72 9.39
CA GLY A 1016 -8.13 -23.27 9.40
C GLY A 1016 -8.92 -22.95 10.67
N GLU A 1017 -8.25 -22.87 11.82
CA GLU A 1017 -8.79 -22.34 13.08
C GLU A 1017 -9.11 -20.84 12.92
N ASP A 1018 -8.23 -20.08 12.24
CA ASP A 1018 -8.46 -18.68 11.86
C ASP A 1018 -9.65 -18.53 10.92
N LYS A 1019 -9.67 -19.24 9.77
CA LYS A 1019 -10.77 -19.19 8.78
C LYS A 1019 -12.13 -19.39 9.44
N ALA A 1020 -12.23 -20.42 10.29
CA ALA A 1020 -13.45 -20.75 11.01
C ALA A 1020 -13.94 -19.63 11.96
N MET A 1021 -13.07 -18.73 12.42
CA MET A 1021 -13.44 -17.59 13.27
C MET A 1021 -13.67 -16.31 12.46
N VAL A 1022 -12.73 -15.94 11.58
CA VAL A 1022 -12.74 -14.67 10.84
C VAL A 1022 -13.99 -14.53 9.95
N GLU A 1023 -14.41 -15.62 9.30
CA GLU A 1023 -15.60 -15.64 8.45
C GLU A 1023 -16.91 -15.45 9.23
N GLN A 1024 -16.89 -15.77 10.54
CA GLN A 1024 -18.04 -15.65 11.43
C GLN A 1024 -18.11 -14.31 12.18
N LEU A 1025 -17.14 -13.40 11.99
CA LEU A 1025 -17.14 -12.08 12.62
C LEU A 1025 -18.38 -11.28 12.20
N ARG A 1026 -19.15 -10.78 13.18
CA ARG A 1026 -20.43 -10.10 12.96
C ARG A 1026 -20.56 -8.81 13.78
N PRO A 1027 -20.73 -7.65 13.12
CA PRO A 1027 -20.44 -7.41 11.70
C PRO A 1027 -18.94 -7.67 11.39
N GLN A 1028 -18.61 -8.09 10.16
CA GLN A 1028 -17.21 -8.31 9.72
C GLN A 1028 -16.32 -7.07 9.86
N LEU A 1029 -16.93 -5.89 9.97
CA LEU A 1029 -16.33 -4.60 10.28
C LEU A 1029 -17.00 -4.07 11.56
N VAL A 1030 -16.33 -4.17 12.70
CA VAL A 1030 -16.94 -3.96 14.03
C VAL A 1030 -17.29 -2.49 14.27
N LEU A 1031 -18.55 -2.21 14.63
CA LEU A 1031 -19.10 -0.86 14.80
C LEU A 1031 -18.68 -0.14 16.10
N HIS A 1032 -17.69 -0.61 16.85
CA HIS A 1032 -16.90 0.13 17.85
C HIS A 1032 -15.89 -0.85 18.45
N GLU A 1033 -14.60 -0.62 18.26
CA GLU A 1033 -13.54 -1.50 18.77
C GLU A 1033 -12.88 -0.86 19.99
N ALA A 1034 -13.06 -1.50 21.16
CA ALA A 1034 -12.46 -1.07 22.42
C ALA A 1034 -11.03 -1.63 22.53
N GLY A 1035 -10.07 -0.97 21.86
CA GLY A 1035 -8.69 -1.41 21.82
C GLY A 1035 -7.99 -1.37 23.18
N VAL A 1036 -7.24 -2.43 23.50
CA VAL A 1036 -6.35 -2.55 24.67
C VAL A 1036 -4.88 -2.41 24.24
N ARG A 1037 -3.94 -2.49 25.20
CA ARG A 1037 -2.48 -2.41 24.90
C ARG A 1037 -2.03 -3.47 23.89
N ALA A 1038 -2.67 -4.64 23.84
CA ALA A 1038 -2.36 -5.71 22.88
C ALA A 1038 -2.56 -5.27 21.42
N ASP A 1039 -3.45 -4.32 21.14
CA ASP A 1039 -3.87 -3.97 19.77
C ASP A 1039 -3.02 -2.86 19.13
N ILE A 1040 -1.94 -2.44 19.79
CA ILE A 1040 -1.03 -1.40 19.29
C ILE A 1040 -0.48 -1.70 17.88
N PRO A 1041 -0.10 -2.96 17.51
CA PRO A 1041 0.31 -3.29 16.15
C PRO A 1041 -0.78 -2.99 15.12
N GLN A 1042 -2.01 -3.46 15.37
CA GLN A 1042 -3.18 -3.24 14.50
C GLN A 1042 -3.51 -1.75 14.40
N GLN A 1043 -3.59 -1.03 15.54
CA GLN A 1043 -3.85 0.40 15.60
C GLN A 1043 -2.85 1.22 14.76
N ARG A 1044 -1.56 0.89 14.84
CA ARG A 1044 -0.51 1.60 14.09
C ARG A 1044 -0.46 1.20 12.61
N PHE A 1045 -0.72 -0.06 12.28
CA PHE A 1045 -0.80 -0.49 10.88
C PHE A 1045 -2.04 0.08 10.18
N ARG A 1046 -3.18 0.23 10.88
CA ARG A 1046 -4.35 0.98 10.41
C ARG A 1046 -4.00 2.44 10.10
N ALA A 1047 -3.32 3.12 11.02
CA ALA A 1047 -2.92 4.52 10.82
C ALA A 1047 -1.98 4.67 9.60
N LEU A 1048 -1.00 3.77 9.46
CA LEU A 1048 -0.12 3.69 8.29
C LEU A 1048 -0.90 3.43 6.99
N ARG A 1049 -1.82 2.45 6.96
CA ARG A 1049 -2.62 2.17 5.76
C ARG A 1049 -3.53 3.35 5.40
N GLN A 1050 -4.05 4.06 6.39
CA GLN A 1050 -4.85 5.27 6.20
C GLN A 1050 -4.01 6.42 5.61
N GLU A 1051 -2.73 6.52 5.99
CA GLU A 1051 -1.73 7.43 5.39
C GLU A 1051 -1.71 7.27 3.86
N TYR A 1052 -1.55 6.04 3.37
CA TYR A 1052 -1.51 5.73 1.93
C TYR A 1052 -2.89 5.84 1.24
N ILE A 1053 -3.99 5.50 1.91
CA ILE A 1053 -5.34 5.73 1.37
C ILE A 1053 -5.58 7.23 1.15
N ASN A 1054 -5.21 8.08 2.10
CA ASN A 1054 -5.33 9.53 1.99
C ASN A 1054 -4.37 10.13 0.92
N LEU A 1055 -3.31 9.39 0.54
CA LEU A 1055 -2.42 9.73 -0.58
C LEU A 1055 -2.91 9.20 -1.94
N GLY A 1056 -4.15 8.70 -2.03
CA GLY A 1056 -4.75 8.23 -3.29
C GLY A 1056 -4.33 6.82 -3.74
N TYR A 1057 -3.67 6.04 -2.89
CA TYR A 1057 -3.36 4.63 -3.17
C TYR A 1057 -4.58 3.71 -2.96
N GLY A 1058 -5.66 4.20 -2.35
CA GLY A 1058 -6.87 3.42 -2.10
C GLY A 1058 -7.74 3.25 -3.35
N VAL A 1059 -8.07 2.01 -3.71
CA VAL A 1059 -8.98 1.67 -4.83
C VAL A 1059 -10.22 0.95 -4.27
N GLU A 1060 -11.43 1.35 -4.67
CA GLU A 1060 -12.64 0.62 -4.30
C GLU A 1060 -12.71 -0.72 -5.04
N PRO A 1061 -13.08 -1.83 -4.36
CA PRO A 1061 -13.41 -3.07 -5.04
C PRO A 1061 -14.54 -2.83 -6.04
N GLU A 1062 -14.31 -3.13 -7.31
CA GLU A 1062 -15.36 -2.97 -8.32
C GLU A 1062 -16.60 -3.81 -7.98
N ALA A 1063 -17.78 -3.27 -8.33
CA ALA A 1063 -19.00 -4.06 -8.31
C ALA A 1063 -18.85 -5.22 -9.32
N PRO A 1064 -19.36 -6.43 -9.04
CA PRO A 1064 -19.09 -7.64 -9.84
C PRO A 1064 -19.76 -7.66 -11.23
N ASP A 1065 -20.16 -6.51 -11.76
CA ASP A 1065 -20.94 -6.35 -12.99
C ASP A 1065 -20.08 -5.88 -14.18
N ASN A 1066 -19.09 -6.72 -14.49
CA ASN A 1066 -18.70 -7.05 -15.86
C ASN A 1066 -18.28 -5.90 -16.80
N ARG A 1067 -17.55 -4.90 -16.29
CA ARG A 1067 -16.83 -3.91 -17.12
C ARG A 1067 -15.37 -4.32 -17.30
N VAL A 1068 -15.01 -4.71 -18.52
CA VAL A 1068 -13.59 -4.76 -18.90
C VAL A 1068 -13.11 -3.32 -19.04
N ARG A 1069 -12.04 -2.95 -18.31
CA ARG A 1069 -11.29 -1.72 -18.60
C ARG A 1069 -10.61 -1.87 -19.96
N ILE A 1070 -11.25 -1.36 -21.00
CA ILE A 1070 -10.62 -1.10 -22.29
C ILE A 1070 -10.51 0.42 -22.42
N ASP A 1071 -9.52 0.98 -21.72
CA ASP A 1071 -9.09 2.35 -21.96
C ASP A 1071 -8.34 2.35 -23.31
N PHE A 1072 -8.92 3.03 -24.31
CA PHE A 1072 -8.59 2.93 -25.75
C PHE A 1072 -7.50 3.92 -26.22
#